data_AF-A0AAW1EVH1-F1
#
_entry.id   AF-A0AAW1EVH1-F1
#
_cell.length_a   1.000
_cell.length_b   1.000
_cell.length_c   1.000
_cell.angle_alpha   90.00
_cell.angle_beta   90.00
_cell.angle_gamma   90.00
#
_symmetry.space_group_name_H-M   'P 1'
#
loop_
_entity.id
_entity.type
_entity.pdbx_description
1 polymer ?
#
loop_
_entity_poly.entity_id
_entity_poly.type
_entity_poly.pdbx_seq_one_letter_code
_entity_poly.pdbx_strand_id
1 'polypeptide(L)'
;MADGADVALAVITQPPVKQEQGGGGEDGGGSETDAGGGLTDAQMEVLEKCLHALRQAQNDSHTLAALLLITRLCPASQLDKPTLRRIFEAVGLNLPARLLVTAVKGSESSALPPQELLSLGTALLAALSTDPDMACHPQLLTTIPLLLGILSNGPVTRQKQETQDQSQDGQVGRGPESKVQSEESSTTESVAANVAKPAGEGQTSKQKADDGSEANRSSTSEETSPSSKLDEAVASDCYQVLTAVCTLSRGPDQLLSKGAVPALCQAVVQNQTFSRERGLALLGRLLSGKTKDKVWSKNPAELLTLLVGLSKDFCQATGQTKLDMCTQLAQFLPPVGVSVESEELKGAVVRVWEALRPMLQAKLTPKQIGPILVLSACLLDLHGWEPVGPPKFCCLLVNRACVEVRMGLEEPPGNELSPELQQTLTGCYRIMEAAIEQACCMELSQTTEPPQSSIPSISLQQSRQVLGVLEEAFAALMYHLQQVDPSRYGDPFIFATFRSLCSWLAEETSCLKEEVTGLLPFLIGYSRSHLQGESPEQGLSDWMAEVSVREEREAWTGREALRYLLPALCHLSAEEGPRKVLLTLDTPALLVDFLSRCWTDLKGKSGGASARDPSMETACSALLNFTVTEPERVRKDPCFRTLEALLSEALPVLVHKPRLLVLAANYCTLGLMIGRLKAAPSGSVEAGQKRLFSAALRFLRSALDSGSGPGPVQVSPGWEESWDEAAELWRLCLQALGGCVRAQPWIAALVREEGWLKHTLAMLSQCSALPDRHTQEALEEALCAMADQCPVCKKEIGDVMRTDKGALMCMRNLKKSVGVK
;
A
#
# COMPACT_ATOMS: atom_id res chain seq x y z
N MET A 1 13.73 -41.95 -52.40
CA MET A 1 14.49 -43.18 -52.72
C MET A 1 14.96 -43.76 -51.39
N ALA A 2 14.85 -45.08 -51.18
CA ALA A 2 15.11 -45.81 -49.92
C ALA A 2 14.23 -45.34 -48.73
N ASP A 3 13.20 -46.03 -48.23
CA ASP A 3 12.82 -47.47 -48.08
C ASP A 3 13.32 -48.11 -46.76
N GLY A 4 12.42 -48.77 -46.02
CA GLY A 4 12.70 -49.37 -44.70
C GLY A 4 11.56 -49.36 -43.66
N ALA A 5 10.69 -50.38 -43.72
CA ALA A 5 9.68 -50.82 -42.74
C ALA A 5 10.22 -51.02 -41.28
N ASP A 6 9.47 -51.24 -40.18
CA ASP A 6 8.07 -51.18 -39.72
C ASP A 6 8.04 -51.99 -38.38
N VAL A 7 6.90 -52.05 -37.67
CA VAL A 7 6.51 -52.92 -36.52
C VAL A 7 6.34 -52.21 -35.17
N ALA A 8 5.10 -52.28 -34.67
CA ALA A 8 4.64 -51.84 -33.35
C ALA A 8 4.24 -53.04 -32.46
N LEU A 9 4.09 -52.83 -31.15
CA LEU A 9 3.15 -53.61 -30.34
C LEU A 9 2.67 -52.84 -29.09
N ALA A 10 1.40 -53.03 -28.73
CA ALA A 10 0.74 -52.44 -27.57
C ALA A 10 -0.13 -53.49 -26.85
N VAL A 11 -0.26 -53.39 -25.52
CA VAL A 11 -1.31 -53.99 -24.63
C VAL A 11 -1.23 -53.18 -23.31
N ILE A 12 -2.23 -52.53 -22.68
CA ILE A 12 -3.72 -52.57 -22.59
C ILE A 12 -4.28 -53.40 -21.40
N THR A 13 -5.11 -52.72 -20.58
CA THR A 13 -6.15 -53.18 -19.61
C THR A 13 -5.86 -53.70 -18.18
N GLN A 14 -6.53 -53.02 -17.22
CA GLN A 14 -7.08 -53.49 -15.91
C GLN A 14 -8.28 -54.46 -16.12
N PRO A 15 -9.09 -54.90 -15.11
CA PRO A 15 -9.05 -54.85 -13.62
C PRO A 15 -9.12 -56.33 -13.06
N PRO A 16 -9.98 -56.82 -12.11
CA PRO A 16 -10.73 -56.24 -10.96
C PRO A 16 -10.70 -57.04 -9.61
N VAL A 17 -11.02 -56.32 -8.51
CA VAL A 17 -11.93 -56.68 -7.37
C VAL A 17 -12.07 -58.16 -6.89
N LYS A 18 -11.78 -58.47 -5.60
CA LYS A 18 -12.72 -58.85 -4.50
C LYS A 18 -12.05 -59.51 -3.25
N GLN A 19 -12.82 -59.44 -2.16
CA GLN A 19 -12.64 -59.82 -0.75
C GLN A 19 -12.25 -61.27 -0.34
N GLU A 20 -11.71 -61.34 0.90
CA GLU A 20 -12.00 -62.28 2.02
C GLU A 20 -11.28 -63.64 2.23
N GLN A 21 -10.70 -63.71 3.45
CA GLN A 21 -10.64 -64.81 4.44
C GLN A 21 -9.88 -66.13 4.19
N GLY A 22 -9.29 -66.62 5.29
CA GLY A 22 -8.59 -67.91 5.42
C GLY A 22 -7.06 -67.76 5.29
N GLY A 23 -6.21 -68.13 6.24
CA GLY A 23 -6.42 -68.91 7.46
C GLY A 23 -5.58 -70.19 7.41
N GLY A 24 -4.40 -70.17 8.02
CA GLY A 24 -3.45 -71.28 8.03
C GLY A 24 -2.04 -70.76 8.27
N GLY A 25 -1.50 -70.98 9.47
CA GLY A 25 -0.10 -70.72 9.78
C GLY A 25 0.60 -72.01 10.16
N GLU A 26 1.94 -71.99 10.14
CA GLU A 26 2.78 -72.82 11.00
C GLU A 26 4.19 -72.23 11.08
N ASP A 27 4.60 -71.92 12.32
CA ASP A 27 5.92 -71.93 12.96
C ASP A 27 7.23 -71.41 12.31
N GLY A 28 7.98 -70.69 13.16
CA GLY A 28 9.43 -70.46 13.05
C GLY A 28 9.81 -69.12 12.42
N GLY A 29 10.32 -68.11 13.13
CA GLY A 29 10.89 -68.08 14.48
C GLY A 29 12.21 -67.33 14.45
N GLY A 30 12.19 -66.02 14.75
CA GLY A 30 13.38 -65.16 14.63
C GLY A 30 13.02 -63.68 14.78
N SER A 31 12.73 -63.26 16.02
CA SER A 31 12.43 -61.86 16.33
C SER A 31 13.69 -61.04 16.59
N GLU A 32 14.04 -60.15 15.67
CA GLU A 32 14.68 -58.88 16.02
C GLU A 32 13.65 -57.78 15.78
N THR A 33 12.87 -57.47 16.82
CA THR A 33 11.93 -56.35 16.81
C THR A 33 12.68 -55.05 17.00
N ASP A 34 12.67 -54.21 15.97
CA ASP A 34 13.13 -52.82 16.03
C ASP A 34 12.32 -52.04 17.10
N ALA A 35 13.01 -51.32 17.97
CA ALA A 35 12.45 -50.87 19.25
C ALA A 35 11.67 -49.55 19.12
N GLY A 36 10.34 -49.61 19.25
CA GLY A 36 9.47 -48.44 19.21
C GLY A 36 9.62 -47.52 20.43
N GLY A 37 9.83 -46.22 20.19
CA GLY A 37 9.93 -45.17 21.22
C GLY A 37 8.58 -44.71 21.79
N GLY A 38 7.78 -45.63 22.35
CA GLY A 38 6.55 -45.32 23.09
C GLY A 38 6.69 -45.55 24.59
N LEU A 39 5.76 -45.01 25.39
CA LEU A 39 5.67 -45.36 26.82
C LEU A 39 5.39 -46.86 26.99
N THR A 40 6.08 -47.49 27.94
CA THR A 40 5.78 -48.87 28.35
C THR A 40 4.42 -48.96 29.06
N ASP A 41 3.76 -50.11 29.02
CA ASP A 41 2.46 -50.34 29.69
C ASP A 41 2.51 -49.96 31.18
N ALA A 42 3.61 -50.24 31.86
CA ALA A 42 3.83 -49.86 33.26
C ALA A 42 3.93 -48.34 33.46
N GLN A 43 4.58 -47.61 32.54
CA GLN A 43 4.59 -46.14 32.57
C GLN A 43 3.20 -45.58 32.29
N MET A 44 2.44 -46.18 31.37
CA MET A 44 1.07 -45.76 31.04
C MET A 44 0.11 -45.98 32.23
N GLU A 45 0.20 -47.12 32.92
CA GLU A 45 -0.61 -47.39 34.12
C GLU A 45 -0.27 -46.42 35.28
N VAL A 46 1.01 -46.08 35.46
CA VAL A 46 1.42 -45.06 36.45
C VAL A 46 0.96 -43.66 36.03
N LEU A 47 1.02 -43.34 34.73
CA LEU A 47 0.56 -42.05 34.21
C LEU A 47 -0.95 -41.85 34.43
N GLU A 48 -1.79 -42.87 34.20
CA GLU A 48 -3.22 -42.80 34.52
C GLU A 48 -3.48 -42.61 36.02
N LYS A 49 -2.71 -43.27 36.90
CA LYS A 49 -2.79 -43.05 38.35
C LYS A 49 -2.39 -41.62 38.73
N CYS A 50 -1.35 -41.07 38.12
CA CYS A 50 -0.93 -39.68 38.33
C CYS A 50 -1.94 -38.66 37.76
N LEU A 51 -2.57 -38.93 36.62
CA LEU A 51 -3.65 -38.11 36.06
C LEU A 51 -4.90 -38.13 36.96
N HIS A 52 -5.22 -39.27 37.56
CA HIS A 52 -6.29 -39.36 38.56
C HIS A 52 -5.95 -38.55 39.82
N ALA A 53 -4.71 -38.64 40.30
CA ALA A 53 -4.23 -37.86 41.44
C ALA A 53 -4.21 -36.34 41.17
N LEU A 54 -3.79 -35.90 39.98
CA LEU A 54 -3.86 -34.51 39.53
C LEU A 54 -5.30 -33.97 39.58
N ARG A 55 -6.25 -34.71 38.99
CA ARG A 55 -7.67 -34.33 38.94
C ARG A 55 -8.35 -34.30 40.31
N GLN A 56 -7.79 -34.95 41.34
CA GLN A 56 -8.29 -34.95 42.71
C GLN A 56 -7.44 -34.13 43.70
N ALA A 57 -6.42 -33.42 43.22
CA ALA A 57 -5.53 -32.64 44.06
C ALA A 57 -6.28 -31.49 44.75
N GLN A 58 -6.33 -31.52 46.09
CA GLN A 58 -7.01 -30.49 46.89
C GLN A 58 -6.14 -29.24 47.16
N ASN A 59 -4.84 -29.30 46.85
CA ASN A 59 -3.90 -28.21 47.07
C ASN A 59 -2.78 -28.20 46.02
N ASP A 60 -2.11 -27.06 45.90
CA ASP A 60 -1.06 -26.82 44.90
C ASP A 60 0.15 -27.75 45.11
N SER A 61 0.46 -28.12 46.36
CA SER A 61 1.55 -29.05 46.70
C SER A 61 1.32 -30.47 46.19
N HIS A 62 0.09 -31.01 46.29
CA HIS A 62 -0.27 -32.31 45.73
C HIS A 62 -0.25 -32.28 44.19
N THR A 63 -0.70 -31.17 43.61
CA THR A 63 -0.68 -30.94 42.16
C THR A 63 0.76 -30.97 41.63
N LEU A 64 1.68 -30.25 42.28
CA LEU A 64 3.10 -30.23 41.95
C LEU A 64 3.81 -31.57 42.19
N ALA A 65 3.48 -32.28 43.27
CA ALA A 65 4.05 -33.60 43.55
C ALA A 65 3.66 -34.63 42.46
N ALA A 66 2.41 -34.62 42.00
CA ALA A 66 1.95 -35.48 40.91
C ALA A 66 2.60 -35.10 39.56
N LEU A 67 2.73 -33.80 39.28
CA LEU A 67 3.45 -33.27 38.11
C LEU A 67 4.91 -33.73 38.07
N LEU A 68 5.63 -33.60 39.20
CA LEU A 68 7.03 -34.03 39.32
C LEU A 68 7.18 -35.55 39.19
N LEU A 69 6.18 -36.33 39.61
CA LEU A 69 6.20 -37.78 39.38
C LEU A 69 6.04 -38.11 37.89
N ILE A 70 5.14 -37.41 37.19
CA ILE A 70 4.95 -37.57 35.74
C ILE A 70 6.21 -37.19 34.98
N THR A 71 6.79 -36.00 35.19
CA THR A 71 7.97 -35.55 34.42
C THR A 71 9.22 -36.40 34.68
N ARG A 72 9.30 -37.08 35.83
CA ARG A 72 10.40 -37.98 36.19
C ARG A 72 10.24 -39.41 35.67
N LEU A 73 9.01 -39.88 35.43
CA LEU A 73 8.71 -41.24 34.97
C LEU A 73 8.34 -41.32 33.47
N CYS A 74 7.86 -40.22 32.91
CA CYS A 74 7.45 -40.05 31.51
C CYS A 74 8.16 -38.79 30.94
N PRO A 75 9.35 -38.93 30.33
CA PRO A 75 10.04 -37.83 29.67
C PRO A 75 9.16 -37.17 28.59
N ALA A 76 9.25 -35.85 28.44
CA ALA A 76 8.46 -35.09 27.46
C ALA A 76 8.66 -35.56 26.01
N SER A 77 9.82 -36.15 25.69
CA SER A 77 10.13 -36.74 24.38
C SER A 77 9.47 -38.09 24.09
N GLN A 78 8.85 -38.73 25.09
CA GLN A 78 8.17 -40.03 24.98
C GLN A 78 6.64 -39.90 25.08
N LEU A 79 6.12 -38.67 25.29
CA LEU A 79 4.69 -38.39 25.40
C LEU A 79 4.12 -37.90 24.07
N ASP A 80 3.04 -38.52 23.61
CA ASP A 80 2.29 -38.08 22.44
C ASP A 80 1.43 -36.84 22.74
N LYS A 81 1.09 -36.07 21.70
CA LYS A 81 0.31 -34.82 21.84
C LYS A 81 -1.03 -35.00 22.57
N PRO A 82 -1.86 -36.02 22.29
CA PRO A 82 -3.07 -36.31 23.07
C PRO A 82 -2.80 -36.48 24.58
N THR A 83 -1.75 -37.21 24.95
CA THR A 83 -1.41 -37.45 26.35
C THR A 83 -0.89 -36.19 27.05
N LEU A 84 -0.05 -35.39 26.37
CA LEU A 84 0.35 -34.06 26.86
C LEU A 84 -0.86 -33.15 27.12
N ARG A 85 -1.82 -33.10 26.19
CA ARG A 85 -3.08 -32.35 26.38
C ARG A 85 -3.85 -32.83 27.61
N ARG A 86 -3.98 -34.14 27.83
CA ARG A 86 -4.65 -34.71 29.02
C ARG A 86 -3.95 -34.34 30.34
N ILE A 87 -2.62 -34.26 30.34
CA ILE A 87 -1.83 -33.79 31.50
C ILE A 87 -2.09 -32.29 31.72
N PHE A 88 -2.02 -31.48 30.66
CA PHE A 88 -2.25 -30.04 30.71
C PHE A 88 -3.65 -29.66 31.18
N GLU A 89 -4.69 -30.36 30.71
CA GLU A 89 -6.07 -30.24 31.22
C GLU A 89 -6.19 -30.59 32.71
N ALA A 90 -5.45 -31.62 33.17
CA ALA A 90 -5.48 -32.06 34.56
C ALA A 90 -4.71 -31.13 35.52
N VAL A 91 -3.69 -30.40 35.03
CA VAL A 91 -2.97 -29.37 35.79
C VAL A 91 -3.75 -28.07 35.86
N GLY A 92 -4.29 -27.64 34.71
CA GLY A 92 -5.06 -26.39 34.58
C GLY A 92 -4.24 -25.10 34.71
N LEU A 93 -4.79 -24.01 34.20
CA LEU A 93 -4.11 -22.69 34.14
C LEU A 93 -4.16 -21.89 35.46
N ASN A 94 -4.96 -22.34 36.43
CA ASN A 94 -5.12 -21.68 37.72
C ASN A 94 -3.86 -21.76 38.60
N LEU A 95 -3.15 -22.90 38.60
CA LEU A 95 -1.93 -23.09 39.40
C LEU A 95 -0.80 -22.15 38.93
N PRO A 96 -0.41 -22.11 37.64
CA PRO A 96 0.64 -21.20 37.17
C PRO A 96 0.30 -19.72 37.39
N ALA A 97 -0.97 -19.34 37.19
CA ALA A 97 -1.43 -17.98 37.47
C ALA A 97 -1.29 -17.59 38.96
N ARG A 98 -1.63 -18.50 39.90
CA ARG A 98 -1.40 -18.29 41.34
C ARG A 98 0.08 -18.19 41.67
N LEU A 99 0.94 -19.05 41.11
CA LEU A 99 2.38 -19.02 41.34
C LEU A 99 2.98 -17.67 40.95
N LEU A 100 2.68 -17.17 39.75
CA LEU A 100 3.13 -15.85 39.29
C LEU A 100 2.61 -14.70 40.15
N VAL A 101 1.32 -14.69 40.50
CA VAL A 101 0.73 -13.63 41.33
C VAL A 101 1.35 -13.64 42.74
N THR A 102 1.68 -14.81 43.28
CA THR A 102 2.32 -14.95 44.60
C THR A 102 3.78 -14.49 44.57
N ALA A 103 4.52 -14.89 43.53
CA ALA A 103 5.89 -14.45 43.29
C ALA A 103 5.99 -12.92 43.17
N VAL A 104 5.10 -12.29 42.39
CA VAL A 104 5.10 -10.83 42.16
C VAL A 104 4.60 -10.05 43.38
N LYS A 105 3.70 -10.61 44.21
CA LYS A 105 3.21 -9.95 45.43
C LYS A 105 4.13 -10.09 46.64
N GLY A 106 5.05 -11.06 46.65
CA GLY A 106 6.03 -11.24 47.72
C GLY A 106 5.41 -11.51 49.09
N SER A 107 4.52 -12.50 49.20
CA SER A 107 3.95 -12.87 50.51
C SER A 107 4.98 -13.59 51.37
N GLU A 108 5.23 -13.11 52.59
CA GLU A 108 6.13 -13.73 53.58
C GLU A 108 5.70 -15.15 54.02
N SER A 109 4.51 -15.61 53.61
CA SER A 109 3.94 -16.92 53.93
C SER A 109 4.24 -18.05 52.93
N SER A 110 5.03 -17.82 51.87
CA SER A 110 5.38 -18.88 50.92
C SER A 110 6.60 -19.70 51.36
N ALA A 111 6.47 -21.02 51.35
CA ALA A 111 7.56 -21.96 51.71
C ALA A 111 8.70 -22.03 50.68
N LEU A 112 8.56 -21.36 49.53
CA LEU A 112 9.55 -21.29 48.44
C LEU A 112 9.93 -19.82 48.18
N PRO A 113 11.18 -19.54 47.75
CA PRO A 113 11.60 -18.21 47.32
C PRO A 113 10.74 -17.69 46.15
N PRO A 114 10.45 -16.37 46.09
CA PRO A 114 9.70 -15.77 44.97
C PRO A 114 10.26 -16.10 43.58
N GLN A 115 11.58 -16.26 43.47
CA GLN A 115 12.25 -16.56 42.19
C GLN A 115 12.05 -18.01 41.73
N GLU A 116 11.91 -18.97 42.65
CA GLU A 116 11.56 -20.36 42.32
C GLU A 116 10.08 -20.47 41.94
N LEU A 117 9.20 -19.75 42.64
CA LEU A 117 7.78 -19.64 42.27
C LEU A 117 7.60 -19.00 40.88
N LEU A 118 8.42 -18.00 40.57
CA LEU A 118 8.45 -17.34 39.26
C LEU A 118 8.85 -18.33 38.15
N SER A 119 9.99 -19.00 38.31
CA SER A 119 10.50 -19.99 37.34
C SER A 119 9.54 -21.15 37.12
N LEU A 120 8.98 -21.72 38.19
CA LEU A 120 7.99 -22.79 38.09
C LEU A 120 6.69 -22.30 37.41
N GLY A 121 6.26 -21.08 37.72
CA GLY A 121 5.09 -20.46 37.09
C GLY A 121 5.26 -20.19 35.59
N THR A 122 6.43 -19.67 35.17
CA THR A 122 6.72 -19.42 33.76
C THR A 122 6.91 -20.70 32.98
N ALA A 123 7.65 -21.68 33.52
CA ALA A 123 7.90 -22.95 32.85
C ALA A 123 6.60 -23.74 32.61
N LEU A 124 5.68 -23.76 33.59
CA LEU A 124 4.37 -24.38 33.43
C LEU A 124 3.52 -23.66 32.37
N LEU A 125 3.51 -22.31 32.33
CA LEU A 125 2.82 -21.59 31.25
C LEU A 125 3.46 -21.81 29.88
N ALA A 126 4.79 -21.85 29.80
CA ALA A 126 5.52 -22.09 28.56
C ALA A 126 5.19 -23.48 28.00
N ALA A 127 5.19 -24.52 28.85
CA ALA A 127 4.73 -25.86 28.49
C ALA A 127 3.26 -25.87 28.03
N LEU A 128 2.34 -25.27 28.80
CA LEU A 128 0.92 -25.18 28.45
C LEU A 128 0.68 -24.44 27.13
N SER A 129 1.45 -23.39 26.85
CA SER A 129 1.34 -22.60 25.61
C SER A 129 1.76 -23.34 24.33
N THR A 130 2.38 -24.52 24.44
CA THR A 130 2.68 -25.37 23.26
C THR A 130 1.42 -25.97 22.62
N ASP A 131 0.31 -26.01 23.35
CA ASP A 131 -1.02 -26.38 22.82
C ASP A 131 -1.81 -25.10 22.43
N PRO A 132 -2.20 -24.91 21.15
CA PRO A 132 -2.97 -23.74 20.71
C PRO A 132 -4.28 -23.52 21.47
N ASP A 133 -4.96 -24.60 21.90
CA ASP A 133 -6.22 -24.51 22.62
C ASP A 133 -6.01 -23.96 24.05
N MET A 134 -4.83 -24.23 24.64
CA MET A 134 -4.43 -23.67 25.95
C MET A 134 -3.85 -22.26 25.80
N ALA A 135 -3.11 -21.98 24.72
CA ALA A 135 -2.58 -20.65 24.42
C ALA A 135 -3.69 -19.60 24.18
N CYS A 136 -4.82 -20.00 23.59
CA CYS A 136 -5.98 -19.12 23.42
C CYS A 136 -6.89 -19.02 24.66
N HIS A 137 -6.66 -19.83 25.70
CA HIS A 137 -7.57 -19.97 26.84
C HIS A 137 -7.59 -18.68 27.70
N PRO A 138 -8.76 -18.16 28.11
CA PRO A 138 -8.88 -16.87 28.81
C PRO A 138 -7.98 -16.72 30.04
N GLN A 139 -7.77 -17.79 30.81
CA GLN A 139 -6.90 -17.75 31.99
C GLN A 139 -5.42 -17.51 31.63
N LEU A 140 -4.88 -18.14 30.58
CA LEU A 140 -3.53 -17.85 30.10
C LEU A 140 -3.45 -16.40 29.62
N LEU A 141 -4.47 -15.93 28.89
CA LEU A 141 -4.54 -14.55 28.44
C LEU A 141 -4.60 -13.53 29.60
N THR A 142 -5.01 -13.91 30.81
CA THR A 142 -4.93 -13.02 32.00
C THR A 142 -3.53 -12.91 32.61
N THR A 143 -2.60 -13.85 32.35
CA THR A 143 -1.22 -13.76 32.87
C THR A 143 -0.29 -12.92 31.98
N ILE A 144 -0.64 -12.69 30.71
CA ILE A 144 0.14 -11.89 29.75
C ILE A 144 0.67 -10.55 30.33
N PRO A 145 -0.14 -9.70 31.00
CA PRO A 145 0.38 -8.45 31.58
C PRO A 145 1.45 -8.66 32.67
N LEU A 146 1.39 -9.78 33.41
CA LEU A 146 2.42 -10.13 34.39
C LEU A 146 3.72 -10.54 33.68
N LEU A 147 3.63 -11.40 32.66
CA LEU A 147 4.79 -11.83 31.86
C LEU A 147 5.48 -10.62 31.18
N LEU A 148 4.69 -9.70 30.64
CA LEU A 148 5.19 -8.45 30.07
C LEU A 148 5.88 -7.56 31.12
N GLY A 149 5.29 -7.43 32.32
CA GLY A 149 5.89 -6.67 33.41
C GLY A 149 7.19 -7.26 33.96
N ILE A 150 7.31 -8.60 33.98
CA ILE A 150 8.55 -9.33 34.32
C ILE A 150 9.64 -9.04 33.28
N LEU A 151 9.29 -9.08 31.99
CA LEU A 151 10.23 -8.80 30.89
C LEU A 151 10.64 -7.32 30.82
N SER A 152 9.76 -6.37 31.15
CA SER A 152 10.03 -4.94 31.00
C SER A 152 10.73 -4.31 32.20
N ASN A 153 10.53 -4.83 33.42
CA ASN A 153 11.06 -4.25 34.66
C ASN A 153 12.02 -5.18 35.43
N GLY A 154 12.17 -6.44 35.01
CA GLY A 154 12.88 -7.47 35.78
C GLY A 154 12.04 -8.01 36.95
N PRO A 155 12.61 -8.93 37.78
CA PRO A 155 11.93 -9.43 38.97
C PRO A 155 11.76 -8.31 40.00
N VAL A 156 10.52 -8.04 40.41
CA VAL A 156 10.17 -6.90 41.28
C VAL A 156 10.70 -7.11 42.70
N THR A 157 11.90 -6.61 42.98
CA THR A 157 12.45 -6.53 44.34
C THR A 157 12.19 -5.14 44.93
N ARG A 158 11.21 -5.02 45.83
CA ARG A 158 10.88 -3.73 46.48
C ARG A 158 12.02 -3.26 47.41
N GLN A 159 12.84 -2.33 46.93
CA GLN A 159 13.61 -1.41 47.78
C GLN A 159 13.57 0.02 47.24
N LYS A 160 12.47 0.73 47.59
CA LYS A 160 12.35 2.20 47.84
C LYS A 160 10.89 2.64 47.74
N GLN A 161 10.11 2.44 48.80
CA GLN A 161 8.84 3.17 48.97
C GLN A 161 8.42 3.35 50.44
N GLU A 162 9.37 3.64 51.33
CA GLU A 162 9.10 4.06 52.72
C GLU A 162 10.06 5.18 53.14
N THR A 163 9.79 6.42 52.72
CA THR A 163 10.28 7.65 53.40
C THR A 163 9.55 8.90 52.91
N GLN A 164 8.21 8.91 53.00
CA GLN A 164 7.42 10.14 52.87
C GLN A 164 6.06 10.04 53.54
N ASP A 165 6.06 9.79 54.86
CA ASP A 165 4.90 10.13 55.71
C ASP A 165 5.31 10.29 57.18
N GLN A 166 5.85 11.48 57.51
CA GLN A 166 5.88 12.05 58.87
C GLN A 166 6.47 13.48 58.86
N SER A 167 5.61 14.49 58.69
CA SER A 167 5.70 15.81 59.38
C SER A 167 4.63 16.77 58.87
N GLN A 168 3.43 16.71 59.48
CA GLN A 168 2.60 17.90 59.65
C GLN A 168 2.68 18.32 61.11
N ASP A 169 3.32 19.46 61.39
CA ASP A 169 2.71 20.57 62.14
C ASP A 169 3.69 21.76 62.24
N GLY A 170 3.17 22.99 62.33
CA GLY A 170 3.95 24.13 62.86
C GLY A 170 4.14 25.39 62.01
N GLN A 171 3.05 26.17 61.85
CA GLN A 171 3.02 27.62 62.15
C GLN A 171 3.56 28.68 61.14
N VAL A 172 2.61 29.33 60.44
CA VAL A 172 2.40 30.80 60.26
C VAL A 172 3.54 31.72 59.76
N GLY A 173 3.31 32.44 58.65
CA GLY A 173 3.79 33.83 58.52
C GLY A 173 3.99 34.48 57.13
N ARG A 174 2.94 35.14 56.59
CA ARG A 174 2.95 36.26 55.59
C ARG A 174 3.68 36.10 54.23
N GLY A 175 2.90 36.29 53.14
CA GLY A 175 3.40 36.76 51.83
C GLY A 175 3.48 38.30 51.74
N PRO A 176 3.31 38.97 50.56
CA PRO A 176 2.75 38.44 49.29
C PRO A 176 3.43 38.91 47.96
N GLU A 177 2.96 38.36 46.83
CA GLU A 177 2.73 39.01 45.49
C GLU A 177 3.85 39.80 44.75
N SER A 178 3.71 40.21 43.47
CA SER A 178 3.28 39.53 42.21
C SER A 178 3.56 40.47 41.01
N LYS A 179 3.71 39.94 39.78
CA LYS A 179 3.72 40.66 38.47
C LYS A 179 4.94 41.59 38.26
N VAL A 180 5.33 42.03 37.04
CA VAL A 180 4.59 42.41 35.81
C VAL A 180 5.31 41.97 34.52
N GLN A 181 4.56 41.86 33.41
CA GLN A 181 4.98 41.49 32.05
C GLN A 181 5.41 42.70 31.19
N SER A 182 6.31 42.48 30.22
CA SER A 182 6.31 43.03 28.83
C SER A 182 7.65 42.67 28.16
N GLU A 183 7.69 41.96 27.02
CA GLU A 183 7.86 42.52 25.64
C GLU A 183 9.18 43.31 25.45
N GLU A 184 10.01 43.15 24.40
CA GLU A 184 10.01 42.28 23.21
C GLU A 184 11.42 42.31 22.53
N SER A 185 11.62 41.49 21.49
CA SER A 185 12.55 41.71 20.34
C SER A 185 14.07 41.38 20.38
N SER A 186 14.54 41.03 19.17
CA SER A 186 15.91 41.15 18.60
C SER A 186 17.00 40.07 18.80
N THR A 187 16.97 39.09 17.88
CA THR A 187 18.04 38.80 16.87
C THR A 187 19.54 39.00 17.21
N THR A 188 20.23 37.86 17.31
CA THR A 188 21.47 37.46 16.56
C THR A 188 22.67 38.42 16.34
N GLU A 189 23.85 37.82 16.61
CA GLU A 189 25.07 37.75 15.77
C GLU A 189 26.34 38.57 16.08
N SER A 190 27.46 37.94 15.69
CA SER A 190 28.84 38.47 15.57
C SER A 190 29.65 38.67 16.87
N VAL A 191 31.00 38.57 16.92
CA VAL A 191 32.00 37.99 15.99
C VAL A 191 33.27 37.60 16.78
N ALA A 192 34.21 36.89 16.15
CA ALA A 192 35.38 36.27 16.77
C ALA A 192 36.61 37.17 17.06
N ALA A 193 37.58 36.53 17.72
CA ALA A 193 39.05 36.66 17.57
C ALA A 193 39.85 37.69 18.41
N ASN A 194 40.86 37.16 19.14
CA ASN A 194 42.21 37.67 19.45
C ASN A 194 42.84 36.70 20.51
N VAL A 195 44.14 36.40 20.60
CA VAL A 195 45.37 36.87 19.92
C VAL A 195 46.41 35.71 19.88
N ALA A 196 47.41 35.80 19.00
CA ALA A 196 48.40 34.74 18.72
C ALA A 196 49.63 34.67 19.66
N LYS A 197 50.30 33.49 19.71
CA LYS A 197 51.74 33.32 19.34
C LYS A 197 52.19 31.83 19.23
N PRO A 198 53.22 31.49 18.41
CA PRO A 198 53.65 30.11 18.13
C PRO A 198 55.10 29.77 18.58
N ALA A 199 55.51 28.49 18.50
CA ALA A 199 56.79 27.99 17.91
C ALA A 199 57.17 26.52 18.31
N GLY A 200 57.90 25.80 17.44
CA GLY A 200 58.60 24.52 17.70
C GLY A 200 57.76 23.25 17.42
N GLU A 201 57.84 22.55 16.28
CA GLU A 201 58.96 21.74 15.71
C GLU A 201 59.37 20.51 16.53
N GLY A 202 59.46 19.31 15.92
CA GLY A 202 60.13 18.15 16.57
C GLY A 202 59.67 16.71 16.23
N GLN A 203 59.85 16.27 14.99
CA GLN A 203 60.07 14.88 14.51
C GLN A 203 59.94 13.63 15.43
N THR A 204 59.04 12.71 15.02
CA THR A 204 59.24 11.26 14.76
C THR A 204 60.41 10.45 15.38
N SER A 205 60.11 9.35 16.12
CA SER A 205 60.71 7.98 16.02
C SER A 205 60.12 7.06 17.13
N LYS A 206 59.36 5.97 16.87
CA LYS A 206 59.75 4.58 16.50
C LYS A 206 60.50 3.73 17.56
N GLN A 207 59.84 2.65 18.02
CA GLN A 207 60.39 1.35 18.52
C GLN A 207 61.20 1.41 19.85
N LYS A 208 61.36 0.36 20.69
CA LYS A 208 61.05 -1.09 20.64
C LYS A 208 61.01 -1.70 22.07
N ALA A 209 60.18 -2.73 22.28
CA ALA A 209 60.36 -4.04 22.96
C ALA A 209 61.13 -4.26 24.31
N ASP A 210 60.72 -5.35 24.99
CA ASP A 210 61.39 -6.16 26.03
C ASP A 210 61.65 -5.53 27.41
N ASP A 211 61.66 -6.26 28.55
CA ASP A 211 61.15 -7.59 28.96
C ASP A 211 61.27 -7.67 30.52
N GLY A 212 60.70 -8.68 31.20
CA GLY A 212 61.23 -9.15 32.49
C GLY A 212 60.34 -9.11 33.76
N SER A 213 59.78 -10.28 34.08
CA SER A 213 59.56 -10.92 35.41
C SER A 213 58.83 -10.22 36.58
N GLU A 214 57.76 -10.92 37.01
CA GLU A 214 57.51 -11.38 38.39
C GLU A 214 57.65 -10.41 39.59
N ALA A 215 56.53 -10.13 40.27
CA ALA A 215 56.07 -10.98 41.39
C ALA A 215 54.92 -10.36 42.21
N ASN A 216 53.93 -11.20 42.53
CA ASN A 216 53.23 -11.24 43.82
C ASN A 216 52.55 -9.96 44.36
N ARG A 217 51.23 -9.83 44.15
CA ARG A 217 50.33 -9.49 45.27
C ARG A 217 48.89 -9.96 45.08
N SER A 218 48.33 -10.43 46.20
CA SER A 218 46.98 -10.92 46.36
C SER A 218 45.93 -9.80 46.42
N SER A 219 44.69 -10.19 46.08
CA SER A 219 43.45 -9.70 46.70
C SER A 219 43.24 -8.18 46.76
N THR A 220 42.48 -7.67 45.79
CA THR A 220 41.46 -6.64 46.04
C THR A 220 40.34 -6.81 45.02
N SER A 221 39.40 -7.69 45.33
CA SER A 221 38.11 -7.77 44.65
C SER A 221 37.28 -6.56 45.07
N GLU A 222 37.34 -5.47 44.30
CA GLU A 222 36.32 -4.43 44.39
C GLU A 222 35.02 -4.98 43.77
N GLU A 223 34.13 -5.43 44.65
CA GLU A 223 32.80 -5.92 44.30
C GLU A 223 31.99 -4.80 43.63
N THR A 224 31.95 -4.83 42.30
CA THR A 224 30.95 -4.06 41.55
C THR A 224 29.62 -4.80 41.65
N SER A 225 28.67 -4.17 42.33
CA SER A 225 27.34 -4.73 42.62
C SER A 225 26.68 -5.40 41.40
N PRO A 226 26.17 -6.64 41.51
CA PRO A 226 25.51 -7.29 40.39
C PRO A 226 24.16 -6.60 40.10
N SER A 227 24.04 -6.02 38.90
CA SER A 227 22.75 -5.58 38.38
C SER A 227 21.80 -6.78 38.30
N SER A 228 20.62 -6.70 38.89
CA SER A 228 19.63 -7.78 38.97
C SER A 228 18.99 -8.10 37.61
N LYS A 229 19.74 -8.76 36.72
CA LYS A 229 19.24 -9.27 35.43
C LYS A 229 18.25 -10.39 35.67
N LEU A 230 17.19 -10.42 34.86
CA LEU A 230 16.21 -11.50 34.85
C LEU A 230 16.90 -12.82 34.42
N ASP A 231 16.57 -13.90 35.11
CA ASP A 231 17.04 -15.25 34.78
C ASP A 231 16.72 -15.65 33.34
N GLU A 232 17.65 -16.33 32.67
CA GLU A 232 17.55 -16.68 31.26
C GLU A 232 16.44 -17.71 30.98
N ALA A 233 16.22 -18.69 31.86
CA ALA A 233 15.13 -19.65 31.68
C ALA A 233 13.77 -18.95 31.83
N VAL A 234 13.61 -18.13 32.87
CA VAL A 234 12.39 -17.32 33.09
C VAL A 234 12.10 -16.39 31.90
N ALA A 235 13.12 -15.70 31.38
CA ALA A 235 12.99 -14.85 30.20
C ALA A 235 12.61 -15.66 28.96
N SER A 236 13.26 -16.82 28.73
CA SER A 236 12.98 -17.73 27.63
C SER A 236 11.52 -18.20 27.63
N ASP A 237 11.03 -18.65 28.79
CA ASP A 237 9.66 -19.10 29.00
C ASP A 237 8.63 -17.99 28.71
N CYS A 238 8.88 -16.77 29.22
CA CYS A 238 8.01 -15.63 28.98
C CYS A 238 7.90 -15.31 27.47
N TYR A 239 9.02 -15.29 26.74
CA TYR A 239 8.99 -15.11 25.29
C TYR A 239 8.31 -16.27 24.56
N GLN A 240 8.47 -17.52 25.02
CA GLN A 240 7.77 -18.67 24.43
C GLN A 240 6.26 -18.51 24.53
N VAL A 241 5.72 -18.19 25.71
CA VAL A 241 4.28 -17.97 25.91
C VAL A 241 3.76 -16.86 25.00
N LEU A 242 4.42 -15.70 25.00
CA LEU A 242 4.00 -14.55 24.19
C LEU A 242 4.09 -14.84 22.68
N THR A 243 5.10 -15.60 22.26
CA THR A 243 5.28 -16.03 20.85
C THR A 243 4.17 -17.00 20.42
N ALA A 244 3.85 -17.99 21.25
CA ALA A 244 2.77 -18.94 20.99
C ALA A 244 1.40 -18.24 20.90
N VAL A 245 1.12 -17.31 21.82
CA VAL A 245 -0.07 -16.44 21.71
C VAL A 245 -0.05 -15.64 20.41
N CYS A 246 1.08 -15.02 20.05
CA CYS A 246 1.20 -14.20 18.84
C CYS A 246 0.96 -14.98 17.53
N THR A 247 1.16 -16.30 17.51
CA THR A 247 0.89 -17.14 16.32
C THR A 247 -0.59 -17.53 16.15
N LEU A 248 -1.47 -17.19 17.10
CA LEU A 248 -2.92 -17.42 16.99
C LEU A 248 -3.60 -16.34 16.15
N SER A 249 -4.67 -16.70 15.44
CA SER A 249 -5.43 -15.77 14.57
C SER A 249 -5.97 -14.51 15.27
N ARG A 250 -6.26 -14.58 16.58
CA ARG A 250 -6.66 -13.43 17.42
C ARG A 250 -5.57 -12.98 18.40
N GLY A 251 -4.41 -13.61 18.35
CA GLY A 251 -3.29 -13.44 19.27
C GLY A 251 -2.67 -12.04 19.27
N PRO A 252 -2.26 -11.50 18.11
CA PRO A 252 -1.72 -10.15 17.99
C PRO A 252 -2.62 -9.06 18.61
N ASP A 253 -3.94 -9.16 18.36
CA ASP A 253 -4.93 -8.26 18.93
C ASP A 253 -5.06 -8.38 20.45
N GLN A 254 -4.99 -9.61 20.98
CA GLN A 254 -5.00 -9.86 22.42
C GLN A 254 -3.74 -9.30 23.09
N LEU A 255 -2.56 -9.51 22.51
CA LEU A 255 -1.29 -8.94 22.98
C LEU A 255 -1.31 -7.41 22.96
N LEU A 256 -1.78 -6.81 21.86
CA LEU A 256 -1.93 -5.35 21.74
C LEU A 256 -2.91 -4.79 22.79
N SER A 257 -4.03 -5.46 23.04
CA SER A 257 -5.01 -5.05 24.08
C SER A 257 -4.47 -5.14 25.52
N LYS A 258 -3.33 -5.82 25.71
CA LYS A 258 -2.71 -6.11 27.02
C LYS A 258 -1.38 -5.38 27.25
N GLY A 259 -1.06 -4.40 26.40
CA GLY A 259 0.13 -3.55 26.56
C GLY A 259 1.45 -4.20 26.12
N ALA A 260 1.40 -5.20 25.22
CA ALA A 260 2.62 -5.87 24.75
C ALA A 260 3.61 -4.92 24.08
N VAL A 261 3.14 -3.95 23.28
CA VAL A 261 4.01 -3.06 22.52
C VAL A 261 4.84 -2.13 23.43
N PRO A 262 4.27 -1.34 24.36
CA PRO A 262 5.05 -0.53 25.29
C PRO A 262 6.02 -1.35 26.14
N ALA A 263 5.58 -2.50 26.68
CA ALA A 263 6.40 -3.33 27.54
C ALA A 263 7.61 -3.95 26.81
N LEU A 264 7.43 -4.41 25.57
CA LEU A 264 8.52 -4.94 24.75
C LEU A 264 9.47 -3.82 24.28
N CYS A 265 8.96 -2.66 23.89
CA CYS A 265 9.78 -1.48 23.58
C CYS A 265 10.64 -1.07 24.79
N GLN A 266 10.04 -1.00 25.97
CA GLN A 266 10.73 -0.71 27.23
C GLN A 266 11.80 -1.78 27.53
N ALA A 267 11.50 -3.07 27.38
CA ALA A 267 12.45 -4.16 27.62
C ALA A 267 13.70 -4.04 26.72
N VAL A 268 13.53 -3.65 25.44
CA VAL A 268 14.65 -3.42 24.52
C VAL A 268 15.45 -2.17 24.89
N VAL A 269 14.78 -1.05 25.20
CA VAL A 269 15.44 0.20 25.61
C VAL A 269 16.25 0.02 26.90
N GLN A 270 15.76 -0.81 27.83
CA GLN A 270 16.48 -1.19 29.05
C GLN A 270 17.49 -2.33 28.88
N ASN A 271 17.63 -2.89 27.67
CA ASN A 271 18.52 -4.01 27.35
C ASN A 271 18.33 -5.24 28.27
N GLN A 272 17.07 -5.59 28.53
CA GLN A 272 16.68 -6.75 29.35
C GLN A 272 17.03 -8.09 28.69
N THR A 273 17.07 -9.17 29.47
CA THR A 273 17.43 -10.53 29.02
C THR A 273 16.62 -10.95 27.78
N PHE A 274 17.31 -11.41 26.73
CA PHE A 274 16.79 -11.75 25.38
C PHE A 274 15.92 -10.68 24.68
N SER A 275 15.88 -9.43 25.15
CA SER A 275 15.04 -8.37 24.55
C SER A 275 15.38 -8.07 23.09
N ARG A 276 16.67 -7.96 22.74
CA ARG A 276 17.11 -7.73 21.35
C ARG A 276 16.89 -8.92 20.42
N GLU A 277 16.99 -10.15 20.92
CA GLU A 277 16.83 -11.35 20.09
C GLU A 277 15.36 -11.75 19.94
N ARG A 278 14.66 -11.97 21.05
CA ARG A 278 13.28 -12.45 21.10
C ARG A 278 12.25 -11.34 21.20
N GLY A 279 12.56 -10.26 21.93
CA GLY A 279 11.65 -9.11 22.07
C GLY A 279 11.46 -8.34 20.76
N LEU A 280 12.54 -8.04 20.04
CA LEU A 280 12.45 -7.44 18.70
C LEU A 280 11.80 -8.38 17.67
N ALA A 281 12.08 -9.69 17.72
CA ALA A 281 11.42 -10.65 16.83
C ALA A 281 9.90 -10.73 17.08
N LEU A 282 9.46 -10.67 18.35
CA LEU A 282 8.05 -10.64 18.72
C LEU A 282 7.38 -9.31 18.32
N LEU A 283 8.04 -8.17 18.55
CA LEU A 283 7.58 -6.86 18.08
C LEU A 283 7.45 -6.82 16.55
N GLY A 284 8.42 -7.37 15.81
CA GLY A 284 8.38 -7.46 14.35
C GLY A 284 7.16 -8.21 13.83
N ARG A 285 6.75 -9.30 14.52
CA ARG A 285 5.49 -10.01 14.22
C ARG A 285 4.25 -9.14 14.46
N LEU A 286 4.20 -8.42 15.59
CA LEU A 286 3.09 -7.49 15.89
C LEU A 286 3.01 -6.32 14.88
N LEU A 287 4.17 -5.90 14.35
CA LEU A 287 4.33 -4.85 13.34
C LEU A 287 4.20 -5.36 11.88
N SER A 288 3.78 -6.61 11.68
CA SER A 288 3.56 -7.21 10.36
C SER A 288 2.07 -7.27 9.99
N GLY A 289 1.77 -7.17 8.69
CA GLY A 289 0.41 -7.28 8.14
C GLY A 289 -0.63 -6.32 8.77
N LYS A 290 -1.88 -6.80 8.87
CA LYS A 290 -3.07 -6.01 9.26
C LYS A 290 -2.98 -5.31 10.63
N THR A 291 -2.06 -5.70 11.50
CA THR A 291 -1.91 -5.07 12.83
C THR A 291 -0.99 -3.86 12.84
N LYS A 292 -0.15 -3.64 11.81
CA LYS A 292 0.86 -2.58 11.79
C LYS A 292 0.28 -1.19 12.08
N ASP A 293 -0.76 -0.79 11.36
CA ASP A 293 -1.43 0.52 11.52
C ASP A 293 -2.05 0.68 12.92
N LYS A 294 -2.68 -0.39 13.42
CA LYS A 294 -3.33 -0.44 14.74
C LYS A 294 -2.33 -0.42 15.90
N VAL A 295 -1.11 -0.91 15.68
CA VAL A 295 0.02 -0.85 16.62
C VAL A 295 0.61 0.56 16.64
N TRP A 296 0.88 1.13 15.45
CA TRP A 296 1.46 2.47 15.29
C TRP A 296 0.55 3.60 15.77
N SER A 297 -0.73 3.55 15.43
CA SER A 297 -1.73 4.55 15.90
C SER A 297 -1.93 4.56 17.42
N LYS A 298 -1.63 3.46 18.11
CA LYS A 298 -1.79 3.34 19.57
C LYS A 298 -0.54 3.64 20.39
N ASN A 299 0.66 3.39 19.86
CA ASN A 299 1.91 3.48 20.61
C ASN A 299 3.02 4.23 19.83
N PRO A 300 2.73 5.42 19.23
CA PRO A 300 3.68 6.08 18.35
C PRO A 300 4.95 6.53 19.08
N ALA A 301 4.84 6.99 20.32
CA ALA A 301 5.98 7.53 21.09
C ALA A 301 7.00 6.44 21.45
N GLU A 302 6.53 5.27 21.89
CA GLU A 302 7.36 4.12 22.23
C GLU A 302 8.06 3.54 21.00
N LEU A 303 7.33 3.46 19.87
CA LEU A 303 7.86 2.95 18.60
C LEU A 303 8.86 3.93 17.96
N LEU A 304 8.61 5.24 17.99
CA LEU A 304 9.58 6.25 17.57
C LEU A 304 10.84 6.22 18.43
N THR A 305 10.70 6.11 19.76
CA THR A 305 11.84 5.99 20.68
C THR A 305 12.68 4.76 20.36
N LEU A 306 12.03 3.61 20.11
CA LEU A 306 12.71 2.38 19.71
C LEU A 306 13.41 2.53 18.35
N LEU A 307 12.75 3.10 17.34
CA LEU A 307 13.30 3.32 15.99
C LEU A 307 14.51 4.29 16.02
N VAL A 308 14.46 5.33 16.86
CA VAL A 308 15.59 6.23 17.11
C VAL A 308 16.77 5.51 17.77
N GLY A 309 16.52 4.48 18.59
CA GLY A 309 17.53 3.56 19.12
C GLY A 309 18.10 2.64 18.04
N LEU A 310 17.25 1.89 17.34
CA LEU A 310 17.65 0.94 16.29
C LEU A 310 18.43 1.60 15.16
N SER A 311 18.10 2.84 14.79
CA SER A 311 18.88 3.62 13.82
C SER A 311 20.28 3.98 14.32
N LYS A 312 20.48 4.22 15.63
CA LYS A 312 21.84 4.42 16.20
C LYS A 312 22.63 3.11 16.20
N ASP A 313 22.01 2.02 16.63
CA ASP A 313 22.61 0.69 16.62
C ASP A 313 23.03 0.30 15.17
N PHE A 314 22.20 0.59 14.17
CA PHE A 314 22.49 0.36 12.74
C PHE A 314 23.68 1.19 12.23
N CYS A 315 23.81 2.46 12.64
CA CYS A 315 24.96 3.28 12.29
C CYS A 315 26.28 2.70 12.86
N GLN A 316 26.23 2.04 14.01
CA GLN A 316 27.39 1.44 14.70
C GLN A 316 27.70 0.00 14.24
N ALA A 317 26.70 -0.72 13.72
CA ALA A 317 26.86 -2.08 13.21
C ALA A 317 27.81 -2.15 12.00
N THR A 318 28.46 -3.31 11.82
CA THR A 318 29.35 -3.60 10.68
C THR A 318 29.12 -5.03 10.16
N GLY A 319 29.65 -5.33 8.97
CA GLY A 319 29.59 -6.68 8.40
C GLY A 319 28.17 -7.21 8.22
N GLN A 320 27.98 -8.51 8.49
CA GLN A 320 26.70 -9.19 8.31
C GLN A 320 25.60 -8.63 9.22
N THR A 321 25.92 -8.32 10.49
CA THR A 321 24.95 -7.75 11.45
C THR A 321 24.29 -6.48 10.91
N LYS A 322 25.05 -5.62 10.19
CA LYS A 322 24.48 -4.42 9.58
C LYS A 322 23.48 -4.76 8.45
N LEU A 323 23.72 -5.82 7.68
CA LEU A 323 22.81 -6.28 6.63
C LEU A 323 21.53 -6.89 7.22
N ASP A 324 21.66 -7.70 8.27
CA ASP A 324 20.51 -8.30 8.97
C ASP A 324 19.59 -7.22 9.56
N MET A 325 20.20 -6.15 10.08
CA MET A 325 19.49 -4.96 10.56
C MET A 325 18.75 -4.18 9.47
N CYS A 326 19.08 -4.32 8.17
CA CYS A 326 18.30 -3.68 7.11
C CYS A 326 16.87 -4.25 7.05
N THR A 327 16.75 -5.58 7.06
CA THR A 327 15.45 -6.27 7.11
C THR A 327 14.69 -5.95 8.39
N GLN A 328 15.39 -5.91 9.54
CA GLN A 328 14.77 -5.54 10.81
C GLN A 328 14.22 -4.10 10.77
N LEU A 329 15.04 -3.10 10.40
CA LEU A 329 14.61 -1.70 10.37
C LEU A 329 13.37 -1.50 9.50
N ALA A 330 13.28 -2.13 8.34
CA ALA A 330 12.12 -2.00 7.45
C ALA A 330 10.80 -2.43 8.11
N GLN A 331 10.82 -3.43 8.99
CA GLN A 331 9.64 -3.85 9.77
C GLN A 331 9.21 -2.78 10.78
N PHE A 332 10.18 -2.09 11.40
CA PHE A 332 9.98 -1.06 12.42
C PHE A 332 9.74 0.35 11.86
N LEU A 333 9.65 0.55 10.55
CA LEU A 333 9.22 1.84 9.97
C LEU A 333 7.70 2.02 10.08
N PRO A 334 7.19 3.24 10.32
CA PRO A 334 5.75 3.52 10.32
C PRO A 334 5.10 3.28 8.95
N PRO A 335 3.78 3.04 8.90
CA PRO A 335 3.04 2.99 7.64
C PRO A 335 2.89 4.41 7.04
N VAL A 336 2.75 4.47 5.71
CA VAL A 336 2.70 5.73 4.96
C VAL A 336 1.53 6.61 5.43
N GLY A 337 1.83 7.87 5.71
CA GLY A 337 0.85 8.85 6.22
C GLY A 337 0.71 8.91 7.74
N VAL A 338 1.30 7.98 8.51
CA VAL A 338 1.40 8.12 9.97
C VAL A 338 2.62 8.97 10.33
N SER A 339 2.37 10.19 10.82
CA SER A 339 3.37 11.07 11.43
C SER A 339 4.49 11.59 10.51
N VAL A 340 4.13 12.05 9.30
CA VAL A 340 5.05 12.68 8.32
C VAL A 340 5.82 13.88 8.93
N GLU A 341 5.24 14.57 9.92
CA GLU A 341 5.80 15.79 10.54
C GLU A 341 6.71 15.54 11.77
N SER A 342 7.06 14.30 12.13
CA SER A 342 7.97 14.05 13.26
C SER A 342 9.42 14.31 12.90
N GLU A 343 10.03 15.29 13.59
CA GLU A 343 11.46 15.60 13.49
C GLU A 343 12.34 14.44 14.02
N GLU A 344 11.88 13.67 15.01
CA GLU A 344 12.58 12.47 15.46
C GLU A 344 12.63 11.38 14.37
N LEU A 345 11.52 11.20 13.64
CA LEU A 345 11.44 10.29 12.50
C LEU A 345 12.32 10.78 11.35
N LYS A 346 12.23 12.07 10.98
CA LYS A 346 13.09 12.68 9.95
C LYS A 346 14.57 12.51 10.30
N GLY A 347 14.95 12.82 11.54
CA GLY A 347 16.29 12.63 12.06
C GLY A 347 16.75 11.17 12.15
N ALA A 348 15.85 10.20 12.29
CA ALA A 348 16.17 8.77 12.20
C ALA A 348 16.39 8.33 10.74
N VAL A 349 15.51 8.72 9.83
CA VAL A 349 15.59 8.39 8.39
C VAL A 349 16.86 8.96 7.76
N VAL A 350 17.23 10.22 8.07
CA VAL A 350 18.48 10.82 7.58
C VAL A 350 19.71 10.02 8.04
N ARG A 351 19.78 9.64 9.33
CA ARG A 351 20.90 8.82 9.88
C ARG A 351 21.00 7.45 9.20
N VAL A 352 19.87 6.81 8.91
CA VAL A 352 19.85 5.53 8.18
C VAL A 352 20.35 5.73 6.74
N TRP A 353 19.91 6.79 6.04
CA TRP A 353 20.42 7.11 4.70
C TRP A 353 21.93 7.39 4.66
N GLU A 354 22.46 8.15 5.62
CA GLU A 354 23.91 8.38 5.77
C GLU A 354 24.68 7.06 5.91
N ALA A 355 24.14 6.10 6.65
CA ALA A 355 24.72 4.77 6.82
C ALA A 355 24.54 3.83 5.61
N LEU A 356 23.48 4.01 4.80
CA LEU A 356 23.20 3.23 3.58
C LEU A 356 23.99 3.71 2.35
N ARG A 357 24.25 5.02 2.21
CA ARG A 357 25.03 5.60 1.10
C ARG A 357 26.34 4.85 0.80
N PRO A 358 27.26 4.64 1.77
CA PRO A 358 28.49 3.89 1.53
C PRO A 358 28.26 2.39 1.26
N MET A 359 27.14 1.81 1.73
CA MET A 359 26.81 0.41 1.46
C MET A 359 26.41 0.20 0.00
N LEU A 360 25.55 1.06 -0.56
CA LEU A 360 25.13 1.01 -1.97
C LEU A 360 26.27 1.33 -2.96
N GLN A 361 27.26 2.10 -2.51
CA GLN A 361 28.49 2.38 -3.25
C GLN A 361 29.54 1.25 -3.16
N ALA A 362 29.39 0.32 -2.21
CA ALA A 362 30.29 -0.83 -2.08
C ALA A 362 30.02 -1.92 -3.13
N LYS A 363 30.93 -2.89 -3.21
CA LYS A 363 30.74 -4.11 -4.01
C LYS A 363 29.93 -5.12 -3.18
N LEU A 364 28.65 -5.22 -3.47
CA LEU A 364 27.69 -6.14 -2.87
C LEU A 364 27.49 -7.40 -3.73
N THR A 365 27.07 -8.50 -3.13
CA THR A 365 26.52 -9.67 -3.84
C THR A 365 24.99 -9.56 -3.95
N PRO A 366 24.33 -10.28 -4.88
CA PRO A 366 22.86 -10.24 -5.04
C PRO A 366 22.09 -10.53 -3.73
N LYS A 367 22.59 -11.46 -2.90
CA LYS A 367 21.99 -11.77 -1.59
C LYS A 367 22.10 -10.65 -0.56
N GLN A 368 23.04 -9.71 -0.72
CA GLN A 368 23.30 -8.62 0.23
C GLN A 368 22.61 -7.32 -0.19
N ILE A 369 22.41 -7.09 -1.49
CA ILE A 369 21.78 -5.87 -2.01
C ILE A 369 20.27 -5.86 -1.81
N GLY A 370 19.60 -7.02 -1.80
CA GLY A 370 18.14 -7.11 -1.61
C GLY A 370 17.62 -6.40 -0.35
N PRO A 371 18.07 -6.77 0.87
CA PRO A 371 17.67 -6.10 2.11
C PRO A 371 17.94 -4.58 2.13
N ILE A 372 19.00 -4.14 1.46
CA ILE A 372 19.38 -2.73 1.33
C ILE A 372 18.37 -1.99 0.45
N LEU A 373 17.99 -2.55 -0.70
CA LEU A 373 17.02 -1.94 -1.61
C LEU A 373 15.60 -1.95 -1.03
N VAL A 374 15.19 -3.02 -0.34
CA VAL A 374 13.89 -3.07 0.36
C VAL A 374 13.82 -1.97 1.43
N LEU A 375 14.86 -1.81 2.26
CA LEU A 375 14.91 -0.70 3.22
C LEU A 375 14.92 0.67 2.53
N SER A 376 15.69 0.83 1.45
CA SER A 376 15.71 2.08 0.67
C SER A 376 14.33 2.46 0.12
N ALA A 377 13.55 1.48 -0.38
CA ALA A 377 12.17 1.70 -0.83
C ALA A 377 11.27 2.20 0.31
N CYS A 378 11.30 1.52 1.47
CA CYS A 378 10.50 1.94 2.62
C CYS A 378 10.88 3.32 3.18
N LEU A 379 12.14 3.76 3.02
CA LEU A 379 12.57 5.09 3.44
C LEU A 379 12.16 6.19 2.44
N LEU A 380 12.11 5.88 1.14
CA LEU A 380 11.55 6.78 0.11
C LEU A 380 10.07 7.05 0.39
N ASP A 381 9.30 6.05 0.79
CA ASP A 381 7.87 6.19 1.09
C ASP A 381 7.54 7.06 2.31
N LEU A 382 8.52 7.34 3.18
CA LEU A 382 8.34 8.19 4.35
C LEU A 382 8.64 9.66 4.07
N HIS A 383 9.78 9.95 3.42
CA HIS A 383 10.33 11.32 3.28
C HIS A 383 10.82 11.65 1.86
N GLY A 384 10.46 10.84 0.87
CA GLY A 384 10.80 11.06 -0.54
C GLY A 384 12.30 11.11 -0.82
N TRP A 385 12.67 11.89 -1.83
CA TRP A 385 14.05 11.97 -2.32
C TRP A 385 14.97 12.92 -1.54
N GLU A 386 14.43 13.83 -0.70
CA GLU A 386 15.22 14.82 0.06
C GLU A 386 16.35 14.18 0.91
N PRO A 387 16.08 13.20 1.80
CA PRO A 387 17.11 12.63 2.67
C PRO A 387 18.06 11.66 1.93
N VAL A 388 17.73 11.24 0.71
CA VAL A 388 18.51 10.23 -0.07
C VAL A 388 19.91 10.76 -0.36
N GLY A 389 20.04 12.04 -0.73
CA GLY A 389 21.32 12.73 -0.88
C GLY A 389 21.50 13.40 -2.26
N PRO A 390 22.75 13.56 -2.74
CA PRO A 390 23.02 14.29 -3.97
C PRO A 390 22.47 13.55 -5.20
N PRO A 391 22.07 14.26 -6.29
CA PRO A 391 21.43 13.64 -7.46
C PRO A 391 22.20 12.46 -8.06
N LYS A 392 23.54 12.50 -8.07
CA LYS A 392 24.39 11.40 -8.53
C LYS A 392 24.17 10.09 -7.75
N PHE A 393 23.87 10.19 -6.45
CA PHE A 393 23.54 9.05 -5.61
C PHE A 393 22.11 8.58 -5.84
N CYS A 394 21.15 9.48 -6.04
CA CYS A 394 19.78 9.11 -6.44
C CYS A 394 19.78 8.32 -7.76
N CYS A 395 20.53 8.78 -8.78
CA CYS A 395 20.73 8.02 -10.03
C CYS A 395 21.34 6.63 -9.78
N LEU A 396 22.29 6.50 -8.84
CA LEU A 396 22.88 5.21 -8.49
C LEU A 396 21.85 4.28 -7.85
N LEU A 397 20.99 4.78 -6.95
CA LEU A 397 19.93 3.99 -6.32
C LEU A 397 18.95 3.43 -7.36
N VAL A 398 18.47 4.28 -8.28
CA VAL A 398 17.58 3.85 -9.37
C VAL A 398 18.28 2.81 -10.25
N ASN A 399 19.52 3.07 -10.69
CA ASN A 399 20.30 2.13 -11.48
C ASN A 399 20.50 0.77 -10.77
N ARG A 400 20.75 0.76 -9.46
CA ARG A 400 20.82 -0.49 -8.68
C ARG A 400 19.49 -1.24 -8.68
N ALA A 401 18.36 -0.55 -8.49
CA ALA A 401 17.04 -1.17 -8.56
C ALA A 401 16.76 -1.76 -9.96
N CYS A 402 17.04 -1.01 -11.03
CA CYS A 402 16.92 -1.46 -12.41
C CYS A 402 17.75 -2.72 -12.70
N VAL A 403 19.02 -2.75 -12.26
CA VAL A 403 19.90 -3.90 -12.47
C VAL A 403 19.38 -5.15 -11.75
N GLU A 404 18.96 -5.06 -10.49
CA GLU A 404 18.40 -6.22 -9.78
C GLU A 404 17.06 -6.67 -10.39
N VAL A 405 16.26 -5.75 -10.92
CA VAL A 405 15.02 -6.07 -11.67
C VAL A 405 15.31 -6.89 -12.92
N ARG A 406 16.30 -6.47 -13.71
CA ARG A 406 16.72 -7.21 -14.89
C ARG A 406 17.28 -8.58 -14.52
N MET A 407 18.30 -8.62 -13.66
CA MET A 407 18.97 -9.86 -13.27
C MET A 407 18.02 -10.85 -12.60
N GLY A 408 17.02 -10.38 -11.83
CA GLY A 408 16.05 -11.23 -11.15
C GLY A 408 14.89 -11.73 -12.02
N LEU A 409 14.67 -11.13 -13.20
CA LEU A 409 13.65 -11.56 -14.18
C LEU A 409 14.24 -12.24 -15.43
N GLU A 410 15.55 -12.17 -15.64
CA GLU A 410 16.29 -12.82 -16.74
C GLU A 410 16.45 -14.37 -16.55
N GLU A 411 15.87 -14.98 -15.51
CA GLU A 411 15.84 -16.44 -15.37
C GLU A 411 14.92 -17.13 -16.41
N PRO A 412 15.27 -18.35 -16.89
CA PRO A 412 14.51 -19.02 -17.94
C PRO A 412 13.09 -19.44 -17.47
N PRO A 413 12.10 -19.49 -18.39
CA PRO A 413 10.73 -19.89 -18.07
C PRO A 413 10.65 -21.24 -17.38
N GLY A 414 9.93 -21.29 -16.25
CA GLY A 414 9.68 -22.49 -15.46
C GLY A 414 10.31 -22.47 -14.05
N ASN A 415 11.22 -21.54 -13.77
CA ASN A 415 11.71 -21.32 -12.40
C ASN A 415 10.71 -20.50 -11.57
N GLU A 416 10.42 -20.95 -10.35
CA GLU A 416 9.69 -20.14 -9.36
C GLU A 416 10.66 -19.20 -8.63
N LEU A 417 10.39 -17.90 -8.70
CA LEU A 417 11.16 -16.88 -7.99
C LEU A 417 11.02 -17.05 -6.48
N SER A 418 12.13 -17.07 -5.73
CA SER A 418 12.06 -17.23 -4.27
C SER A 418 11.36 -16.03 -3.60
N PRO A 419 10.70 -16.21 -2.44
CA PRO A 419 10.01 -15.13 -1.75
C PRO A 419 10.90 -13.92 -1.42
N GLU A 420 12.18 -14.16 -1.12
CA GLU A 420 13.17 -13.11 -0.84
C GLU A 420 13.52 -12.30 -2.10
N LEU A 421 13.57 -12.96 -3.26
CA LEU A 421 13.77 -12.30 -4.54
C LEU A 421 12.52 -11.52 -4.94
N GLN A 422 11.32 -12.09 -4.80
CA GLN A 422 10.06 -11.38 -5.05
C GLN A 422 9.94 -10.12 -4.17
N GLN A 423 10.30 -10.21 -2.88
CA GLN A 423 10.33 -9.06 -1.97
C GLN A 423 11.35 -8.01 -2.41
N THR A 424 12.55 -8.44 -2.82
CA THR A 424 13.60 -7.56 -3.35
C THR A 424 13.12 -6.81 -4.60
N LEU A 425 12.58 -7.55 -5.57
CA LEU A 425 12.05 -7.01 -6.82
C LEU A 425 10.89 -6.03 -6.58
N THR A 426 9.99 -6.33 -5.63
CA THR A 426 8.90 -5.42 -5.23
C THR A 426 9.45 -4.12 -4.62
N GLY A 427 10.52 -4.19 -3.82
CA GLY A 427 11.23 -3.00 -3.34
C GLY A 427 11.86 -2.19 -4.48
N CYS A 428 12.47 -2.87 -5.47
CA CYS A 428 13.01 -2.23 -6.66
C CYS A 428 11.92 -1.55 -7.51
N TYR A 429 10.75 -2.19 -7.69
CA TYR A 429 9.60 -1.59 -8.38
C TYR A 429 9.20 -0.28 -7.72
N ARG A 430 9.13 -0.23 -6.39
CA ARG A 430 8.80 1.01 -5.67
C ARG A 430 9.86 2.11 -5.84
N ILE A 431 11.15 1.77 -5.89
CA ILE A 431 12.24 2.73 -6.19
C ILE A 431 12.09 3.31 -7.61
N MET A 432 11.74 2.48 -8.60
CA MET A 432 11.51 2.92 -9.98
C MET A 432 10.27 3.82 -10.08
N GLU A 433 9.15 3.43 -9.46
CA GLU A 433 7.93 4.24 -9.38
C GLU A 433 8.20 5.61 -8.74
N ALA A 434 8.90 5.65 -7.60
CA ALA A 434 9.26 6.90 -6.94
C ALA A 434 10.15 7.82 -7.82
N ALA A 435 10.94 7.25 -8.74
CA ALA A 435 11.75 8.03 -9.67
C ALA A 435 10.92 8.63 -10.81
N ILE A 436 9.90 7.90 -11.27
CA ILE A 436 8.91 8.37 -12.25
C ILE A 436 8.05 9.49 -11.63
N GLU A 437 7.48 9.25 -10.44
CA GLU A 437 6.72 10.23 -9.65
C GLU A 437 7.47 11.57 -9.50
N GLN A 438 8.77 11.49 -9.17
CA GLN A 438 9.63 12.66 -8.99
C GLN A 438 9.92 13.41 -10.30
N ALA A 439 9.99 12.71 -11.44
CA ALA A 439 10.19 13.32 -12.74
C ALA A 439 8.96 14.16 -13.14
N CYS A 440 7.75 13.59 -13.01
CA CYS A 440 6.51 14.27 -13.38
C CYS A 440 6.21 15.47 -12.46
N CYS A 441 6.44 15.36 -11.15
CA CYS A 441 6.24 16.47 -10.20
C CYS A 441 7.10 17.71 -10.50
N MET A 442 8.27 17.56 -11.14
CA MET A 442 9.15 18.68 -11.47
C MET A 442 8.60 19.56 -12.61
N GLU A 443 7.70 19.04 -13.46
CA GLU A 443 7.16 19.81 -14.59
C GLU A 443 6.04 20.79 -14.18
N LEU A 444 5.21 20.41 -13.20
CA LEU A 444 4.10 21.27 -12.71
C LEU A 444 4.57 22.46 -11.85
N SER A 445 5.80 22.45 -11.35
CA SER A 445 6.30 23.47 -10.40
C SER A 445 6.75 24.79 -11.07
N GLN A 446 6.41 25.05 -12.33
CA GLN A 446 6.80 26.25 -13.09
C GLN A 446 5.98 27.52 -12.75
N THR A 447 5.40 27.60 -11.55
CA THR A 447 4.78 28.82 -11.01
C THR A 447 5.84 29.83 -10.54
N THR A 448 5.49 31.11 -10.50
CA THR A 448 6.43 32.25 -10.62
C THR A 448 7.27 32.60 -9.38
N GLU A 449 7.49 31.67 -8.45
CA GLU A 449 8.43 31.86 -7.33
C GLU A 449 9.41 30.67 -7.21
N PRO A 450 10.71 30.91 -6.96
CA PRO A 450 11.69 29.84 -6.87
C PRO A 450 11.47 29.00 -5.60
N PRO A 451 11.26 27.67 -5.69
CA PRO A 451 11.12 26.83 -4.51
C PRO A 451 12.42 26.83 -3.70
N GLN A 452 12.33 27.04 -2.39
CA GLN A 452 13.50 27.07 -1.49
C GLN A 452 14.08 25.67 -1.18
N SER A 453 13.76 24.65 -1.98
CA SER A 453 14.37 23.32 -1.88
C SER A 453 15.83 23.36 -2.35
N SER A 454 16.77 23.28 -1.42
CA SER A 454 18.21 23.46 -1.64
C SER A 454 18.93 22.29 -2.34
N ILE A 455 18.23 21.51 -3.17
CA ILE A 455 18.77 20.37 -3.91
C ILE A 455 19.08 20.81 -5.35
N PRO A 456 20.32 20.64 -5.85
CA PRO A 456 20.62 20.91 -7.26
C PRO A 456 19.85 19.92 -8.14
N SER A 457 19.16 20.43 -9.17
CA SER A 457 18.41 19.59 -10.11
C SER A 457 19.31 18.58 -10.84
N ILE A 458 18.77 17.39 -11.12
CA ILE A 458 19.43 16.38 -11.96
C ILE A 458 19.83 16.96 -13.33
N SER A 459 21.01 16.62 -13.85
CA SER A 459 21.42 17.10 -15.17
C SER A 459 20.68 16.36 -16.29
N LEU A 460 20.54 17.00 -17.46
CA LEU A 460 19.93 16.39 -18.65
C LEU A 460 20.68 15.13 -19.12
N GLN A 461 21.99 15.03 -18.87
CA GLN A 461 22.76 13.80 -19.14
C GLN A 461 22.39 12.68 -18.15
N GLN A 462 22.20 13.02 -16.87
CA GLN A 462 21.83 12.06 -15.83
C GLN A 462 20.39 11.55 -16.00
N SER A 463 19.44 12.42 -16.35
CA SER A 463 18.06 12.00 -16.63
C SER A 463 17.99 11.02 -17.80
N ARG A 464 18.70 11.28 -18.91
CA ARG A 464 18.82 10.32 -20.03
C ARG A 464 19.44 8.98 -19.63
N GLN A 465 20.43 9.00 -18.74
CA GLN A 465 21.02 7.76 -18.22
C GLN A 465 20.03 6.98 -17.34
N VAL A 466 19.25 7.68 -16.52
CA VAL A 466 18.19 7.06 -15.69
C VAL A 466 17.08 6.49 -16.56
N LEU A 467 16.65 7.21 -17.61
CA LEU A 467 15.65 6.74 -18.57
C LEU A 467 16.11 5.43 -19.23
N GLY A 468 17.35 5.36 -19.74
CA GLY A 468 17.87 4.15 -20.39
C GLY A 468 17.92 2.92 -19.48
N VAL A 469 18.27 3.06 -18.20
CA VAL A 469 18.25 1.90 -17.27
C VAL A 469 16.84 1.53 -16.82
N LEU A 470 15.89 2.47 -16.83
CA LEU A 470 14.47 2.19 -16.62
C LEU A 470 13.88 1.45 -17.83
N GLU A 471 14.19 1.87 -19.07
CA GLU A 471 13.79 1.16 -20.30
C GLU A 471 14.24 -0.30 -20.28
N GLU A 472 15.52 -0.58 -19.99
CA GLU A 472 16.02 -1.95 -19.89
C GLU A 472 15.33 -2.77 -18.79
N ALA A 473 14.98 -2.15 -17.66
CA ALA A 473 14.26 -2.80 -16.56
C ALA A 473 12.79 -3.09 -16.93
N PHE A 474 12.08 -2.14 -17.52
CA PHE A 474 10.69 -2.33 -17.96
C PHE A 474 10.60 -3.33 -19.11
N ALA A 475 11.59 -3.39 -20.02
CA ALA A 475 11.68 -4.46 -21.00
C ALA A 475 11.74 -5.86 -20.35
N ALA A 476 12.47 -6.03 -19.24
CA ALA A 476 12.48 -7.27 -18.47
C ALA A 476 11.13 -7.57 -17.79
N LEU A 477 10.41 -6.55 -17.27
CA LEU A 477 9.03 -6.72 -16.78
C LEU A 477 8.09 -7.17 -17.90
N MET A 478 8.14 -6.55 -19.08
CA MET A 478 7.31 -6.93 -20.22
C MET A 478 7.60 -8.39 -20.65
N TYR A 479 8.87 -8.76 -20.74
CA TYR A 479 9.28 -10.13 -21.06
C TYR A 479 8.79 -11.15 -20.03
N HIS A 480 8.88 -10.84 -18.74
CA HIS A 480 8.33 -11.70 -17.67
C HIS A 480 6.82 -11.86 -17.80
N LEU A 481 6.08 -10.75 -17.94
CA LEU A 481 4.62 -10.76 -18.03
C LEU A 481 4.09 -11.48 -19.29
N GLN A 482 4.81 -11.43 -20.41
CA GLN A 482 4.49 -12.22 -21.62
C GLN A 482 4.48 -13.74 -21.38
N GLN A 483 5.17 -14.23 -20.35
CA GLN A 483 5.30 -15.66 -20.02
C GLN A 483 4.32 -16.12 -18.93
N VAL A 484 3.50 -15.23 -18.38
CA VAL A 484 2.59 -15.53 -17.26
C VAL A 484 1.33 -16.23 -17.77
N ASP A 485 1.13 -17.47 -17.32
CA ASP A 485 -0.10 -18.23 -17.54
C ASP A 485 -1.30 -17.64 -16.75
N PRO A 486 -2.53 -17.64 -17.32
CA PRO A 486 -3.73 -17.14 -16.65
C PRO A 486 -4.02 -17.73 -15.26
N SER A 487 -3.60 -18.97 -14.97
CA SER A 487 -3.73 -19.58 -13.64
C SER A 487 -2.99 -18.80 -12.54
N ARG A 488 -1.95 -18.02 -12.90
CA ARG A 488 -1.18 -17.17 -11.99
C ARG A 488 -1.70 -15.74 -11.85
N TYR A 489 -2.85 -15.39 -12.44
CA TYR A 489 -3.35 -14.00 -12.37
C TYR A 489 -3.70 -13.52 -10.95
N GLY A 490 -3.99 -14.45 -10.03
CA GLY A 490 -4.20 -14.18 -8.60
C GLY A 490 -2.92 -14.11 -7.74
N ASP A 491 -1.73 -14.19 -8.36
CA ASP A 491 -0.44 -14.06 -7.68
C ASP A 491 -0.13 -12.58 -7.35
N PRO A 492 0.06 -12.21 -6.06
CA PRO A 492 0.39 -10.84 -5.66
C PRO A 492 1.66 -10.28 -6.31
N PHE A 493 2.65 -11.13 -6.61
CA PHE A 493 3.88 -10.68 -7.27
C PHE A 493 3.59 -10.25 -8.71
N ILE A 494 2.78 -11.02 -9.45
CA ILE A 494 2.35 -10.66 -10.81
C ILE A 494 1.55 -9.36 -10.81
N PHE A 495 0.68 -9.16 -9.80
CA PHE A 495 -0.03 -7.88 -9.65
C PHE A 495 0.92 -6.70 -9.39
N ALA A 496 1.93 -6.88 -8.53
CA ALA A 496 2.94 -5.85 -8.27
C ALA A 496 3.77 -5.51 -9.52
N THR A 497 4.18 -6.52 -10.30
CA THR A 497 4.87 -6.35 -11.59
C THR A 497 3.99 -5.61 -12.61
N PHE A 498 2.72 -6.02 -12.75
CA PHE A 498 1.75 -5.37 -13.62
C PHE A 498 1.50 -3.90 -13.23
N ARG A 499 1.34 -3.62 -11.93
CA ARG A 499 1.15 -2.25 -11.40
C ARG A 499 2.35 -1.35 -11.71
N SER A 500 3.56 -1.86 -11.46
CA SER A 500 4.80 -1.12 -11.72
C SER A 500 4.94 -0.77 -13.20
N LEU A 501 4.68 -1.73 -14.10
CA LEU A 501 4.67 -1.48 -15.53
C LEU A 501 3.59 -0.47 -15.94
N CYS A 502 2.38 -0.55 -15.39
CA CYS A 502 1.32 0.41 -15.67
C CYS A 502 1.71 1.84 -15.23
N SER A 503 2.45 1.99 -14.12
CA SER A 503 2.97 3.29 -13.67
C SER A 503 3.99 3.90 -14.65
N TRP A 504 4.74 3.08 -15.39
CA TRP A 504 5.61 3.56 -16.46
C TRP A 504 4.81 3.91 -17.72
N LEU A 505 3.92 3.02 -18.16
CA LEU A 505 3.10 3.22 -19.36
C LEU A 505 2.06 4.35 -19.24
N ALA A 506 1.81 4.86 -18.04
CA ALA A 506 1.03 6.07 -17.81
C ALA A 506 1.77 7.33 -18.31
N GLU A 507 3.10 7.37 -18.17
CA GLU A 507 3.92 8.56 -18.40
C GLU A 507 4.79 8.45 -19.67
N GLU A 508 5.25 7.25 -20.03
CA GLU A 508 6.18 6.99 -21.13
C GLU A 508 5.65 5.89 -22.07
N THR A 509 4.99 6.32 -23.17
CA THR A 509 4.52 5.44 -24.26
C THR A 509 5.29 5.62 -25.57
N SER A 510 6.35 6.42 -25.58
CA SER A 510 7.19 6.68 -26.76
C SER A 510 8.32 5.65 -26.91
N CYS A 511 8.84 5.13 -25.81
CA CYS A 511 9.82 4.04 -25.77
C CYS A 511 9.17 2.65 -25.87
N LEU A 512 9.95 1.64 -26.29
CA LEU A 512 9.56 0.21 -26.33
C LEU A 512 8.23 -0.08 -27.06
N LYS A 513 7.92 0.65 -28.14
CA LYS A 513 6.60 0.61 -28.79
C LYS A 513 6.21 -0.77 -29.32
N GLU A 514 7.16 -1.54 -29.85
CA GLU A 514 6.88 -2.87 -30.41
C GLU A 514 6.60 -3.87 -29.29
N GLU A 515 7.38 -3.81 -28.22
CA GLU A 515 7.27 -4.63 -27.01
C GLU A 515 5.95 -4.35 -26.26
N VAL A 516 5.61 -3.08 -26.07
CA VAL A 516 4.33 -2.64 -25.47
C VAL A 516 3.15 -3.10 -26.31
N THR A 517 3.22 -2.93 -27.64
CA THR A 517 2.18 -3.39 -28.56
C THR A 517 2.02 -4.91 -28.53
N GLY A 518 3.14 -5.65 -28.44
CA GLY A 518 3.17 -7.11 -28.32
C GLY A 518 2.63 -7.62 -26.98
N LEU A 519 2.75 -6.83 -25.90
CA LEU A 519 2.24 -7.16 -24.56
C LEU A 519 0.73 -6.87 -24.38
N LEU A 520 0.11 -6.05 -25.24
CA LEU A 520 -1.32 -5.71 -25.15
C LEU A 520 -2.28 -6.91 -24.91
N PRO A 521 -2.12 -8.09 -25.55
CA PRO A 521 -2.96 -9.25 -25.27
C PRO A 521 -2.93 -9.69 -23.80
N PHE A 522 -1.76 -9.63 -23.16
CA PHE A 522 -1.61 -9.89 -21.73
C PHE A 522 -2.27 -8.79 -20.89
N LEU A 523 -1.98 -7.51 -21.14
CA LEU A 523 -2.51 -6.40 -20.32
C LEU A 523 -4.04 -6.35 -20.33
N ILE A 524 -4.65 -6.53 -21.50
CA ILE A 524 -6.10 -6.59 -21.66
C ILE A 524 -6.67 -7.89 -21.09
N GLY A 525 -6.01 -9.04 -21.29
CA GLY A 525 -6.43 -10.33 -20.73
C GLY A 525 -6.44 -10.34 -19.20
N TYR A 526 -5.36 -9.86 -18.57
CA TYR A 526 -5.22 -9.72 -17.13
C TYR A 526 -6.31 -8.81 -16.54
N SER A 527 -6.47 -7.61 -17.10
CA SER A 527 -7.49 -6.65 -16.66
C SER A 527 -8.92 -7.17 -16.84
N ARG A 528 -9.17 -7.92 -17.92
CA ARG A 528 -10.48 -8.54 -18.20
C ARG A 528 -10.80 -9.66 -17.20
N SER A 529 -9.86 -10.57 -16.93
CA SER A 529 -10.07 -11.70 -16.03
C SER A 529 -10.41 -11.25 -14.61
N HIS A 530 -9.69 -10.24 -14.08
CA HIS A 530 -10.00 -9.61 -12.80
C HIS A 530 -11.33 -8.85 -12.84
N LEU A 531 -11.65 -8.11 -13.91
CA LEU A 531 -12.96 -7.45 -14.00
C LEU A 531 -14.12 -8.47 -14.06
N GLN A 532 -13.92 -9.65 -14.63
CA GLN A 532 -14.98 -10.65 -14.84
C GLN A 532 -15.12 -11.66 -13.69
N GLY A 533 -14.19 -11.71 -12.74
CA GLY A 533 -14.25 -12.64 -11.60
C GLY A 533 -13.97 -14.10 -11.98
N GLU A 534 -13.20 -14.34 -13.05
CA GLU A 534 -12.99 -15.69 -13.61
C GLU A 534 -11.81 -16.44 -12.96
N SER A 535 -11.06 -15.81 -12.06
CA SER A 535 -9.92 -16.41 -11.34
C SER A 535 -10.28 -16.75 -9.88
N PRO A 536 -9.53 -17.62 -9.18
CA PRO A 536 -9.69 -17.83 -7.74
C PRO A 536 -9.16 -16.61 -6.96
N GLU A 537 -9.97 -15.55 -6.91
CA GLU A 537 -9.59 -14.22 -6.38
C GLU A 537 -9.19 -14.21 -4.90
N GLN A 538 -9.45 -15.27 -4.12
CA GLN A 538 -9.11 -15.36 -2.70
C GLN A 538 -7.68 -14.87 -2.39
N GLY A 539 -6.66 -15.36 -3.10
CA GLY A 539 -5.26 -15.03 -2.81
C GLY A 539 -4.94 -13.54 -2.93
N LEU A 540 -5.30 -12.92 -4.06
CA LEU A 540 -5.04 -11.50 -4.29
C LEU A 540 -5.98 -10.59 -3.49
N SER A 541 -7.25 -10.99 -3.31
CA SER A 541 -8.21 -10.26 -2.48
C SER A 541 -7.79 -10.24 -1.00
N ASP A 542 -7.36 -11.37 -0.45
CA ASP A 542 -6.90 -11.46 0.93
C ASP A 542 -5.61 -10.66 1.15
N TRP A 543 -4.67 -10.71 0.19
CA TRP A 543 -3.44 -9.89 0.19
C TRP A 543 -3.73 -8.39 0.04
N MET A 544 -4.65 -7.99 -0.85
CA MET A 544 -5.08 -6.60 -0.96
C MET A 544 -5.78 -6.14 0.33
N ALA A 545 -6.53 -7.01 1.01
CA ALA A 545 -7.06 -6.76 2.34
C ALA A 545 -6.01 -6.83 3.48
N GLU A 546 -4.76 -7.24 3.19
CA GLU A 546 -3.60 -7.11 4.07
C GLU A 546 -2.83 -5.81 3.86
N VAL A 547 -2.79 -5.31 2.63
CA VAL A 547 -1.98 -4.16 2.20
C VAL A 547 -2.78 -2.86 2.10
N SER A 548 -4.12 -2.92 2.03
CA SER A 548 -4.97 -1.72 1.90
C SER A 548 -4.97 -0.86 3.18
N VAL A 549 -4.27 0.28 3.10
CA VAL A 549 -4.22 1.30 4.15
C VAL A 549 -5.46 2.21 4.08
N ARG A 550 -6.09 2.41 5.26
CA ARG A 550 -7.35 3.14 5.59
C ARG A 550 -8.66 2.35 5.52
N GLU A 551 -9.52 2.62 6.51
CA GLU A 551 -10.94 2.20 6.60
C GLU A 551 -11.83 2.74 5.45
N GLU A 552 -11.33 3.70 4.65
CA GLU A 552 -12.08 4.33 3.54
C GLU A 552 -11.80 3.72 2.17
N ARG A 553 -10.84 2.80 2.04
CA ARG A 553 -10.49 2.20 0.74
C ARG A 553 -11.29 0.91 0.53
N GLU A 554 -12.15 0.92 -0.48
CA GLU A 554 -13.09 -0.18 -0.78
C GLU A 554 -12.34 -1.51 -1.00
N ALA A 555 -12.98 -2.63 -0.65
CA ALA A 555 -12.42 -3.97 -0.86
C ALA A 555 -12.06 -4.21 -2.33
N TRP A 556 -11.14 -5.14 -2.61
CA TRP A 556 -10.78 -5.52 -3.98
C TRP A 556 -12.04 -5.85 -4.79
N THR A 557 -12.19 -5.22 -5.95
CA THR A 557 -13.38 -5.34 -6.81
C THR A 557 -13.04 -5.82 -8.22
N GLY A 558 -11.81 -6.29 -8.45
CA GLY A 558 -11.27 -6.68 -9.77
C GLY A 558 -11.01 -5.50 -10.72
N ARG A 559 -11.66 -4.35 -10.48
CA ARG A 559 -11.53 -3.11 -11.26
C ARG A 559 -10.16 -2.47 -11.13
N GLU A 560 -9.45 -2.73 -10.03
CA GLU A 560 -8.18 -2.12 -9.69
C GLU A 560 -7.11 -2.37 -10.77
N ALA A 561 -7.06 -3.57 -11.35
CA ALA A 561 -6.16 -3.88 -12.46
C ALA A 561 -6.40 -2.96 -13.67
N LEU A 562 -7.65 -2.81 -14.10
CA LEU A 562 -7.99 -1.92 -15.21
C LEU A 562 -7.78 -0.44 -14.85
N ARG A 563 -8.00 -0.04 -13.58
CA ARG A 563 -7.72 1.32 -13.09
C ARG A 563 -6.26 1.71 -13.25
N TYR A 564 -5.32 0.80 -12.99
CA TYR A 564 -3.89 1.06 -13.24
C TYR A 564 -3.55 1.16 -14.72
N LEU A 565 -4.20 0.35 -15.58
CA LEU A 565 -3.93 0.31 -17.03
C LEU A 565 -4.57 1.48 -17.81
N LEU A 566 -5.60 2.13 -17.25
CA LEU A 566 -6.40 3.15 -17.94
C LEU A 566 -5.62 4.37 -18.47
N PRO A 567 -4.66 4.98 -17.73
CA PRO A 567 -3.83 6.07 -18.26
C PRO A 567 -3.09 5.65 -19.54
N ALA A 568 -2.42 4.50 -19.52
CA ALA A 568 -1.73 3.94 -20.68
C ALA A 568 -2.70 3.71 -21.87
N LEU A 569 -3.92 3.20 -21.62
CA LEU A 569 -4.93 3.03 -22.68
C LEU A 569 -5.40 4.36 -23.28
N CYS A 570 -5.39 5.45 -22.51
CA CYS A 570 -5.70 6.78 -23.03
C CYS A 570 -4.67 7.22 -24.09
N HIS A 571 -3.38 6.97 -23.87
CA HIS A 571 -2.33 7.26 -24.84
C HIS A 571 -2.30 6.25 -26.00
N LEU A 572 -2.31 4.94 -25.70
CA LEU A 572 -2.21 3.86 -26.69
C LEU A 572 -3.42 3.81 -27.65
N SER A 573 -4.61 4.22 -27.23
CA SER A 573 -5.78 4.33 -28.13
C SER A 573 -5.67 5.48 -29.14
N ALA A 574 -4.88 6.52 -28.87
CA ALA A 574 -4.63 7.60 -29.81
C ALA A 574 -3.65 7.20 -30.94
N GLU A 575 -2.69 6.32 -30.65
CA GLU A 575 -1.69 5.84 -31.61
C GLU A 575 -2.23 4.74 -32.55
N GLU A 576 -1.93 4.82 -33.86
CA GLU A 576 -2.52 3.92 -34.86
C GLU A 576 -2.10 2.45 -34.71
N GLY A 577 -0.85 2.17 -34.35
CA GLY A 577 -0.33 0.81 -34.16
C GLY A 577 -1.01 0.09 -32.99
N PRO A 578 -0.84 0.57 -31.75
CA PRO A 578 -1.49 -0.01 -30.58
C PRO A 578 -3.02 -0.03 -30.70
N ARG A 579 -3.66 1.04 -31.21
CA ARG A 579 -5.13 1.07 -31.41
C ARG A 579 -5.64 -0.12 -32.23
N LYS A 580 -4.96 -0.50 -33.33
CA LYS A 580 -5.38 -1.66 -34.14
C LYS A 580 -5.42 -2.96 -33.34
N VAL A 581 -4.46 -3.16 -32.44
CA VAL A 581 -4.42 -4.33 -31.54
C VAL A 581 -5.49 -4.21 -30.44
N LEU A 582 -5.70 -3.04 -29.86
CA LEU A 582 -6.79 -2.82 -28.89
C LEU A 582 -8.18 -3.13 -29.47
N LEU A 583 -8.38 -2.89 -30.78
CA LEU A 583 -9.62 -3.20 -31.51
C LEU A 583 -9.81 -4.69 -31.85
N THR A 584 -8.73 -5.48 -31.96
CA THR A 584 -8.83 -6.95 -32.11
C THR A 584 -9.04 -7.65 -30.77
N LEU A 585 -8.56 -7.06 -29.68
CA LEU A 585 -8.74 -7.54 -28.30
C LEU A 585 -10.10 -7.16 -27.68
N ASP A 586 -10.94 -6.43 -28.42
CA ASP A 586 -12.24 -5.88 -27.98
C ASP A 586 -12.15 -5.00 -26.71
N THR A 587 -11.13 -4.13 -26.69
CA THR A 587 -10.92 -3.16 -25.59
C THR A 587 -12.08 -2.17 -25.43
N PRO A 588 -12.73 -1.66 -26.50
CA PRO A 588 -13.90 -0.77 -26.33
C PRO A 588 -15.03 -1.42 -25.51
N ALA A 589 -15.33 -2.70 -25.71
CA ALA A 589 -16.34 -3.41 -24.92
C ALA A 589 -15.93 -3.55 -23.44
N LEU A 590 -14.64 -3.81 -23.16
CA LEU A 590 -14.10 -3.86 -21.80
C LEU A 590 -14.26 -2.51 -21.06
N LEU A 591 -13.96 -1.40 -21.75
CA LEU A 591 -14.13 -0.05 -21.19
C LEU A 591 -15.61 0.31 -20.95
N VAL A 592 -16.52 -0.15 -21.81
CA VAL A 592 -17.97 0.05 -21.64
C VAL A 592 -18.53 -0.78 -20.47
N ASP A 593 -18.08 -2.02 -20.28
CA ASP A 593 -18.43 -2.84 -19.10
C ASP A 593 -17.93 -2.16 -17.81
N PHE A 594 -16.67 -1.73 -17.77
CA PHE A 594 -16.10 -0.97 -16.66
C PHE A 594 -16.93 0.27 -16.29
N LEU A 595 -17.24 1.14 -17.26
CA LEU A 595 -18.08 2.33 -17.03
C LEU A 595 -19.48 1.97 -16.54
N SER A 596 -20.08 0.90 -17.07
CA SER A 596 -21.42 0.43 -16.67
C SER A 596 -21.46 -0.03 -15.22
N ARG A 597 -20.43 -0.76 -14.77
CA ARG A 597 -20.29 -1.21 -13.38
C ARG A 597 -20.02 -0.03 -12.43
N CYS A 598 -19.08 0.85 -12.76
CA CYS A 598 -18.78 2.02 -11.94
C CYS A 598 -20.01 2.96 -11.82
N TRP A 599 -20.80 3.13 -12.89
CA TRP A 599 -22.07 3.86 -12.83
C TRP A 599 -23.10 3.18 -11.92
N THR A 600 -23.20 1.85 -11.96
CA THR A 600 -24.13 1.07 -11.13
C THR A 600 -23.81 1.23 -9.64
N ASP A 601 -22.54 1.14 -9.26
CA ASP A 601 -22.09 1.36 -7.87
C ASP A 601 -22.35 2.80 -7.41
N LEU A 602 -22.07 3.79 -8.26
CA LEU A 602 -22.32 5.21 -7.99
C LEU A 602 -23.82 5.51 -7.79
N LYS A 603 -24.70 4.76 -8.48
CA LYS A 603 -26.16 4.83 -8.34
C LYS A 603 -26.65 4.13 -7.06
N GLY A 604 -26.00 3.05 -6.63
CA GLY A 604 -26.32 2.33 -5.40
C GLY A 604 -25.99 3.12 -4.12
N LYS A 605 -24.92 3.93 -4.12
CA LYS A 605 -24.42 4.70 -2.96
C LYS A 605 -25.25 5.96 -2.64
N SER A 606 -26.58 5.84 -2.63
CA SER A 606 -27.57 6.95 -2.56
C SER A 606 -27.57 7.83 -1.29
N GLY A 607 -26.74 7.52 -0.27
CA GLY A 607 -26.65 8.29 0.98
C GLY A 607 -25.29 8.95 1.25
N GLY A 608 -24.25 8.61 0.48
CA GLY A 608 -22.91 9.20 0.62
C GLY A 608 -22.68 10.34 -0.36
N ALA A 609 -21.74 11.23 -0.05
CA ALA A 609 -21.24 12.16 -1.05
C ALA A 609 -20.58 11.36 -2.19
N SER A 610 -21.13 11.43 -3.40
CA SER A 610 -20.53 10.78 -4.57
C SER A 610 -19.13 11.35 -4.81
N ALA A 611 -18.09 10.57 -4.50
CA ALA A 611 -16.71 10.93 -4.76
C ALA A 611 -16.43 10.96 -6.26
N ARG A 612 -15.54 11.86 -6.69
CA ARG A 612 -15.00 11.87 -8.05
C ARG A 612 -14.17 10.61 -8.26
N ASP A 613 -14.38 9.92 -9.38
CA ASP A 613 -13.56 8.78 -9.80
C ASP A 613 -12.87 9.13 -11.14
N PRO A 614 -11.61 9.60 -11.11
CA PRO A 614 -10.86 9.94 -12.31
C PRO A 614 -10.73 8.77 -13.30
N SER A 615 -10.79 7.52 -12.84
CA SER A 615 -10.69 6.36 -13.74
C SER A 615 -11.88 6.26 -14.69
N MET A 616 -13.07 6.72 -14.29
CA MET A 616 -14.21 6.84 -15.21
C MET A 616 -13.97 7.93 -16.27
N GLU A 617 -13.31 9.02 -15.91
CA GLU A 617 -12.97 10.13 -16.81
C GLU A 617 -11.91 9.68 -17.84
N THR A 618 -10.83 9.02 -17.40
CA THR A 618 -9.80 8.44 -18.28
C THR A 618 -10.37 7.37 -19.22
N ALA A 619 -11.28 6.51 -18.74
CA ALA A 619 -11.97 5.53 -19.58
C ALA A 619 -12.83 6.20 -20.67
N CYS A 620 -13.44 7.34 -20.37
CA CYS A 620 -14.14 8.14 -21.37
C CYS A 620 -13.18 8.74 -22.41
N SER A 621 -12.02 9.26 -22.01
CA SER A 621 -11.00 9.76 -22.93
C SER A 621 -10.47 8.67 -23.88
N ALA A 622 -10.20 7.47 -23.37
CA ALA A 622 -9.82 6.33 -24.21
C ALA A 622 -10.94 5.94 -25.21
N LEU A 623 -12.21 5.91 -24.76
CA LEU A 623 -13.37 5.68 -25.65
C LEU A 623 -13.56 6.80 -26.68
N LEU A 624 -13.21 8.04 -26.33
CA LEU A 624 -13.29 9.18 -27.24
C LEU A 624 -12.29 9.05 -28.39
N ASN A 625 -11.08 8.55 -28.13
CA ASN A 625 -10.09 8.26 -29.19
C ASN A 625 -10.66 7.28 -30.22
N PHE A 626 -11.18 6.12 -29.78
CA PHE A 626 -11.85 5.18 -30.70
C PHE A 626 -13.05 5.82 -31.42
N THR A 627 -13.82 6.66 -30.73
CA THR A 627 -14.99 7.35 -31.32
C THR A 627 -14.59 8.33 -32.42
N VAL A 628 -13.45 9.00 -32.26
CA VAL A 628 -12.89 9.95 -33.24
C VAL A 628 -12.26 9.22 -34.44
N THR A 629 -11.44 8.19 -34.18
CA THR A 629 -10.59 7.57 -35.20
C THR A 629 -11.25 6.43 -35.96
N GLU A 630 -12.22 5.72 -35.36
CA GLU A 630 -12.83 4.49 -35.92
C GLU A 630 -14.35 4.61 -36.19
N PRO A 631 -14.83 5.66 -36.91
CA PRO A 631 -16.26 5.94 -37.03
C PRO A 631 -17.07 4.82 -37.70
N GLU A 632 -16.45 3.99 -38.54
CA GLU A 632 -17.09 2.80 -39.13
C GLU A 632 -17.30 1.68 -38.10
N ARG A 633 -16.42 1.54 -37.11
CA ARG A 633 -16.58 0.57 -36.02
C ARG A 633 -17.69 1.03 -35.07
N VAL A 634 -17.68 2.31 -34.66
CA VAL A 634 -18.69 2.91 -33.78
C VAL A 634 -20.13 2.67 -34.27
N ARG A 635 -20.37 2.77 -35.59
CA ARG A 635 -21.72 2.57 -36.16
C ARG A 635 -22.19 1.11 -36.19
N LYS A 636 -21.25 0.15 -36.19
CA LYS A 636 -21.54 -1.28 -36.45
C LYS A 636 -21.48 -2.11 -35.17
N ASP A 637 -20.55 -1.79 -34.28
CA ASP A 637 -20.24 -2.58 -33.10
C ASP A 637 -21.31 -2.40 -31.99
N PRO A 638 -21.86 -3.50 -31.43
CA PRO A 638 -22.85 -3.43 -30.36
C PRO A 638 -22.41 -2.69 -29.10
N CYS A 639 -21.10 -2.68 -28.75
CA CYS A 639 -20.65 -2.07 -27.49
C CYS A 639 -20.93 -0.57 -27.43
N PHE A 640 -20.87 0.14 -28.56
CA PHE A 640 -21.20 1.57 -28.63
C PHE A 640 -22.71 1.83 -28.45
N ARG A 641 -23.59 0.86 -28.73
CA ARG A 641 -25.03 0.97 -28.42
C ARG A 641 -25.27 0.83 -26.91
N THR A 642 -24.55 -0.08 -26.25
CA THR A 642 -24.55 -0.20 -24.78
C THR A 642 -24.02 1.09 -24.15
N LEU A 643 -22.96 1.69 -24.71
CA LEU A 643 -22.44 2.99 -24.28
C LEU A 643 -23.48 4.11 -24.48
N GLU A 644 -24.13 4.22 -25.64
CA GLU A 644 -25.22 5.20 -25.85
C GLU A 644 -26.35 5.04 -24.82
N ALA A 645 -26.75 3.80 -24.51
CA ALA A 645 -27.76 3.52 -23.50
C ALA A 645 -27.32 4.02 -22.10
N LEU A 646 -26.10 3.66 -21.68
CA LEU A 646 -25.48 4.13 -20.43
C LEU A 646 -25.43 5.66 -20.35
N LEU A 647 -24.92 6.32 -21.39
CA LEU A 647 -24.83 7.79 -21.45
C LEU A 647 -26.23 8.43 -21.36
N SER A 648 -27.24 7.84 -21.99
CA SER A 648 -28.64 8.32 -21.98
C SER A 648 -29.34 8.15 -20.63
N GLU A 649 -28.84 7.26 -19.76
CA GLU A 649 -29.30 7.11 -18.37
C GLU A 649 -28.51 8.04 -17.43
N ALA A 650 -27.19 8.05 -17.57
CA ALA A 650 -26.29 8.67 -16.61
C ALA A 650 -26.18 10.20 -16.74
N LEU A 651 -26.06 10.73 -17.96
CA LEU A 651 -25.88 12.18 -18.17
C LEU A 651 -27.00 13.03 -17.53
N PRO A 652 -28.29 12.70 -17.65
CA PRO A 652 -29.37 13.46 -16.97
C PRO A 652 -29.25 13.53 -15.45
N VAL A 653 -28.54 12.59 -14.81
CA VAL A 653 -28.29 12.59 -13.36
C VAL A 653 -26.99 13.34 -13.05
N LEU A 654 -25.93 13.10 -13.84
CA LEU A 654 -24.61 13.72 -13.65
C LEU A 654 -24.66 15.26 -13.76
N VAL A 655 -25.46 15.82 -14.68
CA VAL A 655 -25.58 17.29 -14.83
C VAL A 655 -26.17 18.01 -13.60
N HIS A 656 -26.68 17.27 -12.61
CA HIS A 656 -27.18 17.80 -11.34
C HIS A 656 -26.24 17.51 -10.15
N LYS A 657 -25.02 16.98 -10.39
CA LYS A 657 -24.01 16.66 -9.38
C LYS A 657 -22.72 17.47 -9.61
N PRO A 658 -22.56 18.68 -9.02
CA PRO A 658 -21.40 19.55 -9.26
C PRO A 658 -20.04 18.87 -9.04
N ARG A 659 -19.91 18.02 -8.01
CA ARG A 659 -18.68 17.25 -7.72
C ARG A 659 -18.27 16.25 -8.81
N LEU A 660 -19.13 15.99 -9.80
CA LEU A 660 -18.90 15.09 -10.92
C LEU A 660 -18.98 15.81 -12.28
N LEU A 661 -18.75 17.13 -12.29
CA LEU A 661 -18.90 17.96 -13.49
C LEU A 661 -17.92 17.56 -14.61
N VAL A 662 -16.67 17.19 -14.28
CA VAL A 662 -15.68 16.69 -15.26
C VAL A 662 -16.14 15.36 -15.88
N LEU A 663 -16.70 14.46 -15.08
CA LEU A 663 -17.33 13.23 -15.58
C LEU A 663 -18.58 13.51 -16.45
N ALA A 664 -19.40 14.50 -16.07
CA ALA A 664 -20.53 14.95 -16.88
C ALA A 664 -20.07 15.53 -18.24
N ALA A 665 -18.97 16.28 -18.26
CA ALA A 665 -18.34 16.81 -19.47
C ALA A 665 -17.90 15.67 -20.40
N ASN A 666 -17.20 14.67 -19.85
CA ASN A 666 -16.78 13.47 -20.57
C ASN A 666 -17.96 12.69 -21.18
N TYR A 667 -19.01 12.44 -20.39
CA TYR A 667 -20.22 11.74 -20.84
C TYR A 667 -20.98 12.53 -21.92
N CYS A 668 -21.06 13.85 -21.78
CA CYS A 668 -21.65 14.74 -22.78
C CYS A 668 -20.86 14.72 -24.09
N THR A 669 -19.52 14.81 -24.01
CA THR A 669 -18.62 14.77 -25.16
C THR A 669 -18.79 13.46 -25.94
N LEU A 670 -18.71 12.30 -25.27
CA LEU A 670 -18.94 11.00 -25.91
C LEU A 670 -20.32 10.90 -26.57
N GLY A 671 -21.38 11.33 -25.88
CA GLY A 671 -22.74 11.26 -26.40
C GLY A 671 -22.93 12.06 -27.69
N LEU A 672 -22.38 13.28 -27.75
CA LEU A 672 -22.43 14.12 -28.96
C LEU A 672 -21.47 13.61 -30.06
N MET A 673 -20.31 13.06 -29.68
CA MET A 673 -19.33 12.53 -30.64
C MET A 673 -19.76 11.21 -31.29
N ILE A 674 -20.55 10.39 -30.60
CA ILE A 674 -21.28 9.26 -31.22
C ILE A 674 -22.46 9.79 -32.03
N GLY A 675 -23.23 10.74 -31.48
CA GLY A 675 -24.40 11.35 -32.11
C GLY A 675 -24.13 11.94 -33.50
N ARG A 676 -22.99 12.60 -33.71
CA ARG A 676 -22.60 13.19 -35.01
C ARG A 676 -22.28 12.15 -36.09
N LEU A 677 -22.04 10.89 -35.72
CA LEU A 677 -21.76 9.80 -36.66
C LEU A 677 -23.04 9.11 -37.16
N LYS A 678 -24.17 9.30 -36.47
CA LYS A 678 -25.45 8.66 -36.78
C LYS A 678 -26.25 9.47 -37.80
N ALA A 679 -26.81 8.78 -38.79
CA ALA A 679 -27.76 9.38 -39.73
C ALA A 679 -29.09 9.70 -39.02
N ALA A 680 -29.89 10.59 -39.61
CA ALA A 680 -31.23 10.89 -39.11
C ALA A 680 -32.10 9.61 -39.06
N PRO A 681 -32.86 9.37 -37.97
CA PRO A 681 -33.69 8.19 -37.84
C PRO A 681 -34.83 8.18 -38.87
N SER A 682 -35.11 7.01 -39.45
CA SER A 682 -36.16 6.81 -40.47
C SER A 682 -37.60 6.88 -39.91
N GLY A 683 -37.76 7.17 -38.61
CA GLY A 683 -39.03 7.18 -37.89
C GLY A 683 -38.95 8.08 -36.65
N SER A 684 -39.78 7.83 -35.64
CA SER A 684 -39.75 8.59 -34.39
C SER A 684 -38.40 8.47 -33.66
N VAL A 685 -37.84 9.59 -33.22
CA VAL A 685 -36.62 9.64 -32.40
C VAL A 685 -36.80 8.82 -31.11
N GLU A 686 -35.83 7.97 -30.80
CA GLU A 686 -35.84 7.15 -29.58
C GLU A 686 -35.85 8.03 -28.32
N ALA A 687 -36.64 7.64 -27.32
CA ALA A 687 -36.76 8.39 -26.07
C ALA A 687 -35.43 8.56 -25.33
N GLY A 688 -34.54 7.55 -25.38
CA GLY A 688 -33.17 7.64 -24.83
C GLY A 688 -32.33 8.69 -25.56
N GLN A 689 -32.33 8.69 -26.90
CA GLN A 689 -31.61 9.70 -27.69
C GLN A 689 -32.14 11.12 -27.43
N LYS A 690 -33.46 11.34 -27.43
CA LYS A 690 -34.03 12.66 -27.08
C LYS A 690 -33.62 13.07 -25.66
N ARG A 691 -33.62 12.16 -24.68
CA ARG A 691 -33.19 12.44 -23.30
C ARG A 691 -31.71 12.84 -23.22
N LEU A 692 -30.82 12.12 -23.90
CA LEU A 692 -29.38 12.39 -23.97
C LEU A 692 -29.12 13.80 -24.53
N PHE A 693 -29.66 14.12 -25.71
CA PHE A 693 -29.46 15.43 -26.32
C PHE A 693 -30.06 16.57 -25.50
N SER A 694 -31.21 16.35 -24.85
CA SER A 694 -31.81 17.36 -23.98
C SER A 694 -30.95 17.62 -22.72
N ALA A 695 -30.34 16.58 -22.15
CA ALA A 695 -29.40 16.73 -21.04
C ALA A 695 -28.10 17.44 -21.48
N ALA A 696 -27.55 17.09 -22.65
CA ALA A 696 -26.39 17.74 -23.24
C ALA A 696 -26.62 19.24 -23.50
N LEU A 697 -27.81 19.63 -23.98
CA LEU A 697 -28.18 21.04 -24.18
C LEU A 697 -28.27 21.80 -22.85
N ARG A 698 -28.81 21.20 -21.79
CA ARG A 698 -28.83 21.82 -20.46
C ARG A 698 -27.43 21.95 -19.85
N PHE A 699 -26.58 20.93 -20.02
CA PHE A 699 -25.18 20.97 -19.63
C PHE A 699 -24.44 22.12 -20.33
N LEU A 700 -24.47 22.15 -21.67
CA LEU A 700 -23.85 23.20 -22.48
C LEU A 700 -24.33 24.60 -22.12
N ARG A 701 -25.60 24.75 -21.76
CA ARG A 701 -26.20 26.02 -21.31
C ARG A 701 -25.67 26.49 -19.95
N SER A 702 -25.21 25.59 -19.08
CA SER A 702 -24.92 25.90 -17.67
C SER A 702 -23.53 26.47 -17.38
N ALA A 703 -22.65 26.55 -18.39
CA ALA A 703 -21.23 26.88 -18.19
C ALA A 703 -20.93 28.39 -18.10
N LEU A 704 -21.66 29.22 -18.84
CA LEU A 704 -21.37 30.65 -19.01
C LEU A 704 -22.60 31.49 -18.62
N ASP A 705 -22.38 32.54 -17.84
CA ASP A 705 -23.43 33.50 -17.45
C ASP A 705 -23.03 34.93 -17.87
N SER A 706 -24.03 35.74 -18.26
CA SER A 706 -23.83 37.11 -18.72
C SER A 706 -23.60 38.12 -17.58
N GLY A 707 -23.71 37.68 -16.33
CA GLY A 707 -23.47 38.51 -15.15
C GLY A 707 -24.53 39.59 -14.95
N SER A 708 -24.30 40.48 -13.98
CA SER A 708 -25.25 41.54 -13.60
C SER A 708 -25.12 42.85 -14.41
N GLY A 709 -24.32 42.88 -15.48
CA GLY A 709 -24.08 44.10 -16.26
C GLY A 709 -23.25 43.88 -17.53
N PRO A 710 -23.05 44.93 -18.36
CA PRO A 710 -22.31 44.85 -19.61
C PRO A 710 -20.79 44.69 -19.35
N GLY A 711 -20.32 43.45 -19.29
CA GLY A 711 -18.93 43.08 -19.09
C GLY A 711 -18.53 41.83 -19.89
N PRO A 712 -17.31 41.29 -19.70
CA PRO A 712 -16.95 39.97 -20.24
C PRO A 712 -17.88 38.91 -19.64
N VAL A 713 -18.20 37.87 -20.43
CA VAL A 713 -18.94 36.71 -19.91
C VAL A 713 -18.13 36.05 -18.79
N GLN A 714 -18.82 35.58 -17.75
CA GLN A 714 -18.18 34.85 -16.65
C GLN A 714 -18.47 33.36 -16.75
N VAL A 715 -17.53 32.55 -16.28
CA VAL A 715 -17.79 31.14 -15.96
C VAL A 715 -18.82 31.12 -14.84
N SER A 716 -19.80 30.24 -14.92
CA SER A 716 -20.84 30.14 -13.89
C SER A 716 -20.24 29.63 -12.57
N PRO A 717 -20.69 30.10 -11.39
CA PRO A 717 -20.07 29.73 -10.11
C PRO A 717 -19.99 28.22 -9.84
N GLY A 718 -20.93 27.43 -10.36
CA GLY A 718 -20.91 25.96 -10.27
C GLY A 718 -19.90 25.25 -11.18
N TRP A 719 -19.14 26.01 -11.98
CA TRP A 719 -18.09 25.52 -12.89
C TRP A 719 -16.69 26.03 -12.52
N GLU A 720 -16.57 27.09 -11.70
CA GLU A 720 -15.29 27.76 -11.40
C GLU A 720 -14.22 26.77 -10.89
N GLU A 721 -14.55 25.89 -9.93
CA GLU A 721 -13.62 24.90 -9.35
C GLU A 721 -13.11 23.83 -10.34
N SER A 722 -13.73 23.68 -11.52
CA SER A 722 -13.40 22.63 -12.49
C SER A 722 -13.30 23.13 -13.93
N TRP A 723 -13.26 24.45 -14.12
CA TRP A 723 -13.27 25.05 -15.46
C TRP A 723 -12.02 24.66 -16.26
N ASP A 724 -10.84 24.72 -15.65
CA ASP A 724 -9.57 24.42 -16.32
C ASP A 724 -9.53 22.97 -16.84
N GLU A 725 -10.17 22.04 -16.14
CA GLU A 725 -10.30 20.64 -16.57
C GLU A 725 -11.45 20.42 -17.59
N ALA A 726 -12.56 21.16 -17.47
CA ALA A 726 -13.78 20.92 -18.24
C ALA A 726 -13.94 21.78 -19.50
N ALA A 727 -13.20 22.89 -19.64
CA ALA A 727 -13.39 23.89 -20.70
C ALA A 727 -13.16 23.30 -22.10
N GLU A 728 -12.11 22.50 -22.29
CA GLU A 728 -11.82 21.86 -23.58
C GLU A 728 -12.92 20.86 -23.97
N LEU A 729 -13.41 20.06 -23.01
CA LEU A 729 -14.52 19.13 -23.22
C LEU A 729 -15.82 19.86 -23.55
N TRP A 730 -16.11 21.00 -22.90
CA TRP A 730 -17.28 21.82 -23.21
C TRP A 730 -17.18 22.47 -24.60
N ARG A 731 -15.99 22.96 -25.01
CA ARG A 731 -15.76 23.48 -26.37
C ARG A 731 -15.90 22.37 -27.43
N LEU A 732 -15.36 21.18 -27.16
CA LEU A 732 -15.53 20.01 -28.03
C LEU A 732 -16.99 19.56 -28.12
N CYS A 733 -17.77 19.63 -27.03
CA CYS A 733 -19.22 19.40 -27.05
C CYS A 733 -19.95 20.35 -28.01
N LEU A 734 -19.60 21.64 -28.07
CA LEU A 734 -20.21 22.59 -29.01
C LEU A 734 -19.94 22.23 -30.48
N GLN A 735 -18.69 21.90 -30.81
CA GLN A 735 -18.29 21.45 -32.15
C GLN A 735 -19.00 20.13 -32.52
N ALA A 736 -19.07 19.19 -31.58
CA ALA A 736 -19.79 17.94 -31.73
C ALA A 736 -21.30 18.15 -31.95
N LEU A 737 -21.93 19.09 -31.22
CA LEU A 737 -23.33 19.49 -31.42
C LEU A 737 -23.56 20.07 -32.82
N GLY A 738 -22.66 20.91 -33.33
CA GLY A 738 -22.70 21.39 -34.72
C GLY A 738 -22.63 20.24 -35.73
N GLY A 739 -21.78 19.24 -35.48
CA GLY A 739 -21.75 17.97 -36.22
C GLY A 739 -23.07 17.21 -36.15
N CYS A 740 -23.66 17.08 -34.97
CA CYS A 740 -24.95 16.42 -34.76
C CYS A 740 -26.08 17.09 -35.55
N VAL A 741 -26.18 18.42 -35.51
CA VAL A 741 -27.19 19.18 -36.26
C VAL A 741 -27.05 18.99 -37.77
N ARG A 742 -25.82 18.89 -38.29
CA ARG A 742 -25.55 18.59 -39.72
C ARG A 742 -25.91 17.17 -40.11
N ALA A 743 -25.72 16.18 -39.23
CA ALA A 743 -26.07 14.78 -39.48
C ALA A 743 -27.56 14.47 -39.25
N GLN A 744 -28.21 15.19 -38.34
CA GLN A 744 -29.55 14.89 -37.83
C GLN A 744 -30.36 16.19 -37.63
N PRO A 745 -31.11 16.67 -38.65
CA PRO A 745 -31.79 17.97 -38.60
C PRO A 745 -32.83 18.15 -37.48
N TRP A 746 -33.39 17.06 -36.94
CA TRP A 746 -34.34 17.10 -35.82
C TRP A 746 -33.73 17.74 -34.55
N ILE A 747 -32.41 17.69 -34.39
CA ILE A 747 -31.70 18.28 -33.25
C ILE A 747 -31.81 19.81 -33.26
N ALA A 748 -31.89 20.45 -34.43
CA ALA A 748 -32.10 21.90 -34.51
C ALA A 748 -33.47 22.33 -33.97
N ALA A 749 -34.49 21.47 -34.05
CA ALA A 749 -35.77 21.70 -33.38
C ALA A 749 -35.62 21.57 -31.86
N LEU A 750 -34.95 20.52 -31.37
CA LEU A 750 -34.71 20.31 -29.95
C LEU A 750 -33.92 21.46 -29.29
N VAL A 751 -32.89 21.96 -29.98
CA VAL A 751 -32.09 23.14 -29.57
C VAL A 751 -32.96 24.37 -29.29
N ARG A 752 -34.07 24.54 -30.04
CA ARG A 752 -35.06 25.59 -29.84
C ARG A 752 -36.06 25.23 -28.74
N GLU A 753 -36.53 23.97 -28.67
CA GLU A 753 -37.43 23.47 -27.61
C GLU A 753 -36.83 23.63 -26.20
N GLU A 754 -35.58 23.21 -25.99
CA GLU A 754 -34.86 23.34 -24.70
C GLU A 754 -34.36 24.78 -24.44
N GLY A 755 -34.62 25.72 -25.37
CA GLY A 755 -34.29 27.14 -25.22
C GLY A 755 -32.80 27.49 -25.27
N TRP A 756 -31.92 26.55 -25.66
CA TRP A 756 -30.46 26.76 -25.73
C TRP A 756 -30.13 27.93 -26.65
N LEU A 757 -30.64 27.92 -27.90
CA LEU A 757 -30.33 28.97 -28.88
C LEU A 757 -30.72 30.37 -28.38
N LYS A 758 -31.91 30.50 -27.79
CA LYS A 758 -32.41 31.77 -27.24
C LYS A 758 -31.52 32.28 -26.10
N HIS A 759 -31.08 31.39 -25.21
CA HIS A 759 -30.21 31.75 -24.10
C HIS A 759 -28.81 32.14 -24.59
N THR A 760 -28.18 31.34 -25.45
CA THR A 760 -26.85 31.63 -26.02
C THR A 760 -26.82 32.95 -26.77
N LEU A 761 -27.83 33.24 -27.61
CA LEU A 761 -27.94 34.53 -28.31
C LEU A 761 -28.16 35.71 -27.35
N ALA A 762 -28.94 35.52 -26.28
CA ALA A 762 -29.15 36.56 -25.26
C ALA A 762 -27.83 36.89 -24.53
N MET A 763 -27.11 35.87 -24.06
CA MET A 763 -25.80 36.02 -23.43
C MET A 763 -24.81 36.74 -24.36
N LEU A 764 -24.64 36.25 -25.60
CA LEU A 764 -23.71 36.84 -26.57
C LEU A 764 -24.07 38.29 -26.97
N SER A 765 -25.34 38.69 -26.86
CA SER A 765 -25.79 40.07 -27.11
C SER A 765 -25.55 41.02 -25.94
N GLN A 766 -25.36 40.50 -24.72
CA GLN A 766 -25.19 41.26 -23.48
C GLN A 766 -23.71 41.39 -23.07
N CYS A 767 -22.91 40.34 -23.30
CA CYS A 767 -21.49 40.33 -22.97
C CYS A 767 -20.65 41.13 -23.97
N SER A 768 -19.64 41.86 -23.48
CA SER A 768 -18.70 42.62 -24.30
C SER A 768 -17.61 41.75 -24.93
N ALA A 769 -17.28 40.62 -24.31
CA ALA A 769 -16.28 39.66 -24.76
C ALA A 769 -16.59 38.25 -24.24
N LEU A 770 -16.05 37.24 -24.94
CA LEU A 770 -15.97 35.84 -24.49
C LEU A 770 -14.64 35.61 -23.74
N PRO A 771 -14.47 34.49 -22.99
CA PRO A 771 -13.30 34.27 -22.14
C PRO A 771 -12.01 34.15 -22.95
N ASP A 772 -12.11 33.49 -24.10
CA ASP A 772 -10.99 33.21 -24.99
C ASP A 772 -11.47 33.03 -26.45
N ARG A 773 -10.50 32.96 -27.38
CA ARG A 773 -10.76 32.83 -28.81
C ARG A 773 -11.31 31.47 -29.22
N HIS A 774 -10.87 30.37 -28.60
CA HIS A 774 -11.37 29.03 -28.91
C HIS A 774 -12.84 28.89 -28.49
N THR A 775 -13.23 29.52 -27.38
CA THR A 775 -14.65 29.59 -26.95
C THR A 775 -15.50 30.34 -27.97
N GLN A 776 -14.99 31.44 -28.55
CA GLN A 776 -15.67 32.11 -29.66
C GLN A 776 -15.81 31.19 -30.87
N GLU A 777 -14.73 30.54 -31.31
CA GLU A 777 -14.71 29.70 -32.51
C GLU A 777 -15.65 28.48 -32.37
N ALA A 778 -15.70 27.84 -31.19
CA ALA A 778 -16.59 26.72 -30.91
C ALA A 778 -18.08 27.11 -30.89
N LEU A 779 -18.43 28.24 -30.25
CA LEU A 779 -19.80 28.77 -30.26
C LEU A 779 -20.22 29.22 -31.67
N GLU A 780 -19.32 29.87 -32.40
CA GLU A 780 -19.56 30.33 -33.77
C GLU A 780 -19.82 29.14 -34.71
N GLU A 781 -19.06 28.05 -34.62
CA GLU A 781 -19.28 26.86 -35.44
C GLU A 781 -20.65 26.20 -35.16
N ALA A 782 -21.01 26.05 -33.88
CA ALA A 782 -22.29 25.47 -33.47
C ALA A 782 -23.48 26.30 -33.99
N LEU A 783 -23.40 27.64 -33.89
CA LEU A 783 -24.43 28.54 -34.38
C LEU A 783 -24.50 28.55 -35.92
N CYS A 784 -23.36 28.47 -36.63
CA CYS A 784 -23.34 28.34 -38.09
C CYS A 784 -24.06 27.07 -38.54
N ALA A 785 -23.76 25.92 -37.92
CA ALA A 785 -24.41 24.65 -38.23
C ALA A 785 -25.94 24.72 -38.08
N MET A 786 -26.43 25.42 -37.05
CA MET A 786 -27.87 25.65 -36.84
C MET A 786 -28.48 26.59 -37.89
N ALA A 787 -27.78 27.66 -38.26
CA ALA A 787 -28.21 28.62 -39.27
C ALA A 787 -28.22 28.04 -40.70
N ASP A 788 -27.30 27.10 -40.99
CA ASP A 788 -27.22 26.46 -42.30
C ASP A 788 -28.25 25.34 -42.47
N GLN A 789 -28.56 24.60 -41.41
CA GLN A 789 -29.48 23.44 -41.45
C GLN A 789 -30.94 23.77 -41.11
N CYS A 790 -31.22 24.86 -40.39
CA CYS A 790 -32.58 25.24 -39.99
C CYS A 790 -32.91 26.68 -40.38
N PRO A 791 -33.82 26.90 -41.36
CA PRO A 791 -34.23 28.24 -41.79
C PRO A 791 -34.80 29.12 -40.66
N VAL A 792 -35.42 28.50 -39.64
CA VAL A 792 -35.96 29.22 -38.49
C VAL A 792 -34.84 29.69 -37.56
N CYS A 793 -33.86 28.84 -37.25
CA CYS A 793 -32.65 29.24 -36.53
C CYS A 793 -31.91 30.36 -37.28
N LYS A 794 -31.75 30.22 -38.61
CA LYS A 794 -31.11 31.23 -39.46
C LYS A 794 -31.75 32.61 -39.32
N LYS A 795 -33.08 32.65 -39.30
CA LYS A 795 -33.84 33.89 -39.11
C LYS A 795 -33.65 34.44 -37.69
N GLU A 796 -33.82 33.60 -36.65
CA GLU A 796 -33.67 34.02 -35.25
C GLU A 796 -32.27 34.59 -34.96
N ILE A 797 -31.21 33.91 -35.43
CA ILE A 797 -29.82 34.38 -35.31
C ILE A 797 -29.64 35.70 -36.10
N GLY A 798 -30.09 35.76 -37.36
CA GLY A 798 -29.96 36.95 -38.19
C GLY A 798 -30.73 38.17 -37.65
N ASP A 799 -31.89 37.96 -37.02
CA ASP A 799 -32.68 39.01 -36.38
C ASP A 799 -31.96 39.60 -35.16
N VAL A 800 -31.28 38.78 -34.34
CA VAL A 800 -30.43 39.27 -33.24
C VAL A 800 -29.15 39.93 -33.76
N MET A 801 -28.45 39.33 -34.73
CA MET A 801 -27.19 39.88 -35.26
C MET A 801 -27.35 41.25 -35.92
N ARG A 802 -28.52 41.56 -36.53
CA ARG A 802 -28.80 42.90 -37.06
C ARG A 802 -28.92 44.00 -36.01
N THR A 803 -28.96 43.66 -34.72
CA THR A 803 -28.90 44.66 -33.64
C THR A 803 -27.48 45.15 -33.34
N ASP A 804 -26.45 44.48 -33.88
CA ASP A 804 -25.01 44.81 -33.79
C ASP A 804 -24.56 45.13 -32.35
N LYS A 805 -24.68 44.11 -31.48
CA LYS A 805 -24.43 44.22 -30.03
C LYS A 805 -23.62 43.04 -29.48
N GLY A 806 -22.80 43.34 -28.49
CA GLY A 806 -22.04 42.36 -27.72
C GLY A 806 -21.04 41.55 -28.55
N ALA A 807 -20.64 40.40 -28.01
CA ALA A 807 -19.69 39.48 -28.62
C ALA A 807 -20.12 38.93 -30.00
N LEU A 808 -21.42 38.99 -30.35
CA LEU A 808 -21.91 38.58 -31.67
C LEU A 808 -21.24 39.33 -32.84
N MET A 809 -20.82 40.57 -32.65
CA MET A 809 -20.16 41.36 -33.70
C MET A 809 -18.82 40.75 -34.15
N CYS A 810 -18.15 40.00 -33.26
CA CYS A 810 -16.86 39.36 -33.53
C CYS A 810 -16.98 38.08 -34.37
N MET A 811 -18.18 37.49 -34.48
CA MET A 811 -18.47 36.23 -35.18
C MET A 811 -18.68 36.44 -36.69
N ARG A 812 -17.58 36.61 -37.42
CA ARG A 812 -17.57 36.95 -38.86
C ARG A 812 -18.08 35.84 -39.79
N ASN A 813 -17.92 34.57 -39.43
CA ASN A 813 -18.42 33.43 -40.21
C ASN A 813 -19.93 33.25 -39.98
N LEU A 814 -20.40 33.44 -38.74
CA LEU A 814 -21.83 33.44 -38.44
C LEU A 814 -22.54 34.54 -39.21
N LYS A 815 -21.98 35.76 -39.21
CA LYS A 815 -22.50 36.92 -39.94
C LYS A 815 -22.69 36.63 -41.44
N LYS A 816 -21.75 35.92 -42.06
CA LYS A 816 -21.83 35.44 -43.45
C LYS A 816 -22.93 34.39 -43.63
N SER A 817 -23.00 33.37 -42.75
CA SER A 817 -24.04 32.33 -42.83
C SER A 817 -25.45 32.92 -42.80
N VAL A 818 -25.72 33.89 -41.91
CA VAL A 818 -27.06 34.53 -41.81
C VAL A 818 -27.30 35.67 -42.81
N GLY A 819 -26.31 36.02 -43.64
CA GLY A 819 -26.47 37.04 -44.69
C GLY A 819 -26.59 38.48 -44.19
N VAL A 820 -26.00 38.79 -43.03
CA VAL A 820 -25.91 40.17 -42.50
C VAL A 820 -24.63 40.83 -43.03
N LYS A 821 -24.70 42.11 -43.42
CA LYS A 821 -23.55 42.89 -43.90
C LYS A 821 -22.73 43.43 -42.75
#